data_AF-A0A4Q3EFY7-F1
#
_entry.id   AF-A0A4Q3EFY7-F1
#
_cell.length_a   1.000
_cell.length_b   1.000
_cell.length_c   1.000
_cell.angle_alpha   90.00
_cell.angle_beta   90.00
_cell.angle_gamma   90.00
#
_symmetry.space_group_name_H-M   'P 1'
#
loop_
_entity.id
_entity.type
_entity.pdbx_description
1 polymer ?
#
loop_
_entity_poly.entity_id
_entity_poly.type
_entity_poly.pdbx_seq_one_letter_code
_entity_poly.pdbx_strand_id
1 'polypeptide(L)'
;MKRSLLSILIIQALLLTECVSQQKATSITPGGNAIAFPGAEGFGKFTTGGRGGRVIFVTNLNDDGEGSFRKAVTAKDKRIIIFNLSGTIHLNSKLNILGDCTIAGQSAPGDGICLKGHSFIINGARQASMGGNHGNIIIRHLRSRPGSTLSTGVYGFDLENCHNVIVDHCSFSWANEECAAMYDMEKVTVQYSIVSEGLFNAGHAKGNRGYGGVWGGQYVSYHHNLFAHLNARSTRFNGARAHDVNALVDYRNNVIYNAGSRNAAAGGAVNIDNSFSRINLVNNYYKPGPATPSDYLFIEADYEPAEAKGVGEFHVSGNVMHGNPAKTADNWSAVSLTKIPAESQAAAKSLSAFAVAQPIPAQSADAAYADVLKNAGANLPVRDAVDKRVVSETATGTAYSTGITSGKRGIIDLPSEVGGWPVYQSGTALTDTDGDGMPDSWELTNGLDPNSAADGNTTNADGYTMLEVYLDSIVSITAQGYEIMGFAATLNAGSTTTATLNWVINNDVDLTTVVLQRSADGQTFSDLTSVNSQQNSGLSNYSHTDNNPLGFTSYYRLKFTGTNNQVTYSVLTQLSNPLAQAYWTEPFTTTTVTAAEKPATVLTSAQSNGNWILYGAFRDARTVTDGDLNNKWTDGAANPSLRILNRNPATTLDYGLTEDPYVITPIFSQGISKITFYENQRGSIGSGSFKIYTSTDGGATLNTTPITSAAKSAKFDLITVPIVGASINRLKIAKPANVQMNIDELTIYAPIGVTLPLDFISFTATLKKSLRNEVQLLWKTTNEVNTNLFEIERSTDGKIFVKVGKVAAQNKEGAHTYNFVDQQPLAGVNYYRLK
;
A
#
# COMPACT_ATOMS: atom_id res chain seq x y z
N MET A 1 42.95 -43.36 43.62
CA MET A 1 42.39 -42.11 43.06
C MET A 1 41.07 -42.50 42.39
N LYS A 2 39.87 -42.46 43.00
CA LYS A 2 39.28 -41.54 43.98
C LYS A 2 39.40 -40.08 43.56
N ARG A 3 38.23 -39.48 43.25
CA ARG A 3 37.91 -38.09 42.86
C ARG A 3 38.09 -37.76 41.37
N SER A 4 36.99 -37.80 40.60
CA SER A 4 36.56 -36.71 39.68
C SER A 4 35.44 -37.09 38.68
N LEU A 5 34.47 -37.93 39.02
CA LEU A 5 33.36 -38.27 38.09
C LEU A 5 31.95 -38.13 38.70
N LEU A 6 31.83 -37.49 39.87
CA LEU A 6 30.55 -37.22 40.53
C LEU A 6 30.28 -35.72 40.73
N SER A 7 30.86 -34.87 39.88
CA SER A 7 30.72 -33.40 39.94
C SER A 7 30.12 -32.78 38.68
N ILE A 8 29.74 -33.59 37.68
CA ILE A 8 29.22 -33.08 36.39
C ILE A 8 27.73 -33.40 36.18
N LEU A 9 27.12 -34.25 37.00
CA LEU A 9 25.69 -34.60 36.88
C LEU A 9 24.73 -33.80 37.80
N ILE A 10 25.23 -32.83 38.58
CA ILE A 10 24.39 -31.94 39.42
C ILE A 10 24.38 -30.48 38.90
N ILE A 11 25.14 -30.17 37.82
CA ILE A 11 25.18 -28.83 37.22
C ILE A 11 24.30 -28.72 35.95
N GLN A 12 23.70 -29.82 35.46
CA GLN A 12 22.79 -29.80 34.30
C GLN A 12 21.29 -29.82 34.65
N ALA A 13 20.92 -29.83 35.93
CA ALA A 13 19.52 -29.73 36.38
C ALA A 13 19.16 -28.37 37.02
N LEU A 14 20.07 -27.38 36.93
CA LEU A 14 19.88 -26.04 37.52
C LEU A 14 19.96 -24.88 36.51
N LEU A 15 19.87 -25.16 35.20
CA LEU A 15 20.02 -24.15 34.12
C LEU A 15 18.85 -24.14 33.13
N LEU A 16 17.65 -24.57 33.54
CA LEU A 16 16.44 -24.59 32.69
C LEU A 16 15.26 -23.77 33.23
N THR A 17 15.49 -22.88 34.19
CA THR A 17 14.50 -21.90 34.66
C THR A 17 15.21 -20.59 34.98
N GLU A 18 15.57 -19.82 33.95
CA GLU A 18 15.86 -18.38 34.05
C GLU A 18 16.01 -17.78 32.65
N CYS A 19 14.88 -17.68 31.94
CA CYS A 19 14.72 -16.68 30.89
C CYS A 19 13.24 -16.29 30.79
N VAL A 20 12.65 -15.93 31.93
CA VAL A 20 11.61 -14.92 31.95
C VAL A 20 12.37 -13.64 32.24
N SER A 21 12.43 -12.76 31.25
CA SER A 21 13.02 -11.44 31.41
C SER A 21 12.43 -10.78 32.65
N GLN A 22 13.26 -10.52 33.65
CA GLN A 22 12.97 -9.53 34.68
C GLN A 22 12.82 -8.18 33.97
N GLN A 23 11.58 -7.83 33.60
CA GLN A 23 11.16 -6.46 33.76
C GLN A 23 11.36 -6.16 35.24
N LYS A 24 12.39 -5.36 35.52
CA LYS A 24 12.65 -4.89 36.87
C LYS A 24 11.47 -3.98 37.23
N ALA A 25 10.46 -4.57 37.87
CA ALA A 25 9.40 -3.84 38.52
C ALA A 25 10.07 -2.89 39.51
N THR A 26 10.11 -1.61 39.15
CA THR A 26 10.40 -0.55 40.10
C THR A 26 9.33 -0.66 41.17
N SER A 27 9.74 -1.05 42.38
CA SER A 27 8.89 -1.02 43.57
C SER A 27 8.40 0.42 43.77
N ILE A 28 7.16 0.68 43.38
CA ILE A 28 6.49 1.94 43.65
C ILE A 28 6.06 1.86 45.12
N THR A 29 6.47 2.86 45.90
CA THR A 29 6.05 3.02 47.29
C THR A 29 4.52 3.01 47.38
N PRO A 30 3.90 2.25 48.30
CA PRO A 30 2.46 2.31 48.52
C PRO A 30 2.09 3.75 48.93
N GLY A 31 1.37 4.46 48.06
CA GLY A 31 0.97 5.87 48.27
C GLY A 31 1.25 6.83 47.10
N GLY A 32 1.83 6.37 45.98
CA GLY A 32 1.97 7.17 44.75
C GLY A 32 0.74 7.06 43.84
N ASN A 33 0.31 8.16 43.21
CA ASN A 33 -0.77 8.15 42.21
C ASN A 33 -0.40 7.21 41.04
N ALA A 34 -1.13 6.09 40.90
CA ALA A 34 -1.00 5.20 39.76
C ALA A 34 -1.09 5.98 38.45
N ILE A 35 -0.21 5.66 37.50
CA ILE A 35 -0.31 6.20 36.14
C ILE A 35 -1.60 5.70 35.45
N ALA A 36 -1.90 6.19 34.26
CA ALA A 36 -3.16 5.94 33.57
C ALA A 36 -3.37 4.45 33.30
N PHE A 37 -2.31 3.79 32.85
CA PHE A 37 -2.18 2.36 32.62
C PHE A 37 -0.67 2.04 32.51
N PRO A 38 -0.24 0.78 32.68
CA PRO A 38 1.15 0.39 32.42
C PRO A 38 1.61 0.78 31.00
N GLY A 39 2.69 1.54 30.90
CA GLY A 39 3.19 2.08 29.62
C GLY A 39 2.62 3.45 29.22
N ALA A 40 1.81 4.09 30.06
CA ALA A 40 1.43 5.49 29.88
C ALA A 40 2.62 6.42 30.18
N GLU A 41 2.98 7.29 29.23
CA GLU A 41 4.13 8.18 29.33
C GLU A 41 3.75 9.65 29.07
N GLY A 42 4.73 10.55 29.22
CA GLY A 42 4.55 11.97 28.96
C GLY A 42 3.63 12.69 29.95
N PHE A 43 3.15 13.88 29.56
CA PHE A 43 2.39 14.76 30.43
C PHE A 43 1.00 14.23 30.83
N GLY A 44 0.36 13.44 29.96
CA GLY A 44 -0.96 12.84 30.21
C GLY A 44 -0.92 11.58 31.08
N LYS A 45 0.26 11.09 31.47
CA LYS A 45 0.39 9.76 32.12
C LYS A 45 -0.31 9.60 33.47
N PHE A 46 -0.69 10.68 34.15
CA PHE A 46 -1.42 10.61 35.43
C PHE A 46 -2.95 10.75 35.27
N THR A 47 -3.44 10.74 34.04
CA THR A 47 -4.88 10.75 33.76
C THR A 47 -5.53 9.49 34.32
N THR A 48 -6.61 9.62 35.08
CA THR A 48 -7.29 8.46 35.70
C THR A 48 -8.49 7.98 34.89
N GLY A 49 -8.97 8.78 33.93
CA GLY A 49 -10.15 8.48 33.14
C GLY A 49 -11.35 8.12 34.02
N GLY A 50 -11.94 6.97 33.72
CA GLY A 50 -13.07 6.37 34.41
C GLY A 50 -12.76 5.54 35.65
N ARG A 51 -11.50 5.43 36.12
CA ARG A 51 -11.10 4.57 37.26
C ARG A 51 -12.03 4.68 38.46
N GLY A 52 -12.56 3.55 38.96
CA GLY A 52 -13.48 3.54 40.10
C GLY A 52 -14.91 4.01 39.76
N GLY A 53 -15.19 4.27 38.48
CA GLY A 53 -16.48 4.74 37.99
C GLY A 53 -17.43 3.60 37.61
N ARG A 54 -18.56 3.96 37.01
CA ARG A 54 -19.55 3.00 36.51
C ARG A 54 -19.12 2.40 35.18
N VAL A 55 -19.43 1.12 34.98
CA VAL A 55 -19.24 0.44 33.70
C VAL A 55 -20.45 0.66 32.81
N ILE A 56 -20.21 1.04 31.55
CA ILE A 56 -21.26 1.20 30.54
C ILE A 56 -20.90 0.37 29.31
N PHE A 57 -21.79 -0.56 28.97
CA PHE A 57 -21.64 -1.40 27.79
C PHE A 57 -22.25 -0.75 26.54
N VAL A 58 -21.47 -0.77 25.47
CA VAL A 58 -21.96 -0.59 24.11
C VAL A 58 -22.40 -1.94 23.58
N THR A 59 -23.70 -2.07 23.29
CA THR A 59 -24.37 -3.34 22.93
C THR A 59 -25.03 -3.30 21.55
N ASN A 60 -24.98 -2.18 20.84
CA ASN A 60 -25.35 -2.10 19.43
C ASN A 60 -24.52 -1.07 18.64
N LEU A 61 -24.57 -1.17 17.31
CA LEU A 61 -23.87 -0.28 16.37
C LEU A 61 -24.70 0.96 15.95
N ASN A 62 -25.86 1.17 16.57
CA ASN A 62 -26.68 2.33 16.22
C ASN A 62 -25.98 3.62 16.68
N ASP A 63 -26.22 4.71 15.95
CA ASP A 63 -25.66 6.02 16.28
C ASP A 63 -26.14 6.55 17.63
N ASP A 64 -27.40 6.26 18.01
CA ASP A 64 -28.03 6.76 19.24
C ASP A 64 -29.03 5.75 19.81
N GLY A 65 -29.51 6.02 21.02
CA GLY A 65 -30.42 5.17 21.79
C GLY A 65 -29.70 4.35 22.86
N GLU A 66 -30.46 3.60 23.66
CA GLU A 66 -29.89 2.75 24.71
C GLU A 66 -28.94 1.70 24.12
N GLY A 67 -27.82 1.46 24.81
CA GLY A 67 -26.76 0.56 24.35
C GLY A 67 -25.87 1.10 23.21
N SER A 68 -26.12 2.33 22.72
CA SER A 68 -25.26 2.96 21.69
C SER A 68 -23.99 3.58 22.30
N PHE A 69 -22.95 3.71 21.48
CA PHE A 69 -21.73 4.42 21.88
C PHE A 69 -22.00 5.89 22.23
N ARG A 70 -22.89 6.57 21.51
CA ARG A 70 -23.27 7.96 21.79
C ARG A 70 -23.87 8.14 23.17
N LYS A 71 -24.78 7.25 23.56
CA LYS A 71 -25.36 7.25 24.90
C LYS A 71 -24.29 7.05 25.98
N ALA A 72 -23.33 6.15 25.74
CA ALA A 72 -22.25 5.88 26.68
C ALA A 72 -21.31 7.10 26.87
N VAL A 73 -20.87 7.74 25.78
CA VAL A 73 -19.91 8.86 25.88
C VAL A 73 -20.54 10.17 26.34
N THR A 74 -21.87 10.31 26.28
CA THR A 74 -22.59 11.51 26.75
C THR A 74 -23.12 11.38 28.18
N ALA A 75 -22.92 10.23 28.83
CA ALA A 75 -23.20 10.08 30.26
C ALA A 75 -22.33 11.02 31.11
N LYS A 76 -22.89 11.55 32.21
CA LYS A 76 -22.26 12.64 33.00
C LYS A 76 -21.38 12.12 34.14
N ASP A 77 -21.63 10.89 34.57
CA ASP A 77 -20.93 10.22 35.66
C ASP A 77 -19.56 9.67 35.22
N LYS A 78 -18.66 9.52 36.19
CA LYS A 78 -17.34 8.90 35.98
C LYS A 78 -17.54 7.47 35.50
N ARG A 79 -16.94 7.11 34.36
CA ARG A 79 -17.31 5.87 33.67
C ARG A 79 -16.21 5.22 32.84
N ILE A 80 -16.28 3.90 32.75
CA ILE A 80 -15.48 3.09 31.83
C ILE A 80 -16.44 2.50 30.79
N ILE A 81 -16.16 2.76 29.51
CA ILE A 81 -16.98 2.31 28.39
C ILE A 81 -16.35 1.04 27.81
N ILE A 82 -17.13 -0.04 27.83
CA ILE A 82 -16.79 -1.39 27.37
C ILE A 82 -17.61 -1.72 26.12
N PHE A 83 -17.02 -2.41 25.15
CA PHE A 83 -17.68 -2.80 23.91
C PHE A 83 -17.97 -4.31 23.90
N ASN A 84 -19.24 -4.70 23.90
CA ASN A 84 -19.66 -6.11 23.79
C ASN A 84 -19.91 -6.55 22.34
N LEU A 85 -19.30 -5.85 21.39
CA LEU A 85 -19.40 -6.10 19.95
C LEU A 85 -18.29 -5.38 19.20
N SER A 86 -18.13 -5.74 17.94
CA SER A 86 -17.30 -5.00 16.98
C SER A 86 -18.10 -4.60 15.76
N GLY A 87 -17.55 -3.64 15.02
CA GLY A 87 -18.15 -3.17 13.78
C GLY A 87 -17.91 -1.70 13.52
N THR A 88 -18.59 -1.23 12.48
CA THR A 88 -18.60 0.19 12.12
C THR A 88 -19.84 0.86 12.71
N ILE A 89 -19.64 1.90 13.52
CA ILE A 89 -20.69 2.78 14.02
C ILE A 89 -20.79 3.97 13.06
N HIS A 90 -21.93 4.08 12.37
CA HIS A 90 -22.19 5.22 11.48
C HIS A 90 -22.76 6.38 12.27
N LEU A 91 -22.00 7.46 12.42
CA LEU A 91 -22.41 8.68 13.09
C LEU A 91 -23.24 9.55 12.14
N ASN A 92 -24.47 9.91 12.53
CA ASN A 92 -25.32 10.82 11.75
C ASN A 92 -24.98 12.29 12.02
N SER A 93 -24.40 12.57 13.18
CA SER A 93 -23.95 13.91 13.59
C SER A 93 -22.67 13.83 14.42
N LYS A 94 -22.02 14.97 14.67
CA LYS A 94 -20.82 15.02 15.51
C LYS A 94 -21.06 14.34 16.86
N LEU A 95 -20.09 13.54 17.29
CA LEU A 95 -20.07 12.94 18.61
C LEU A 95 -19.36 13.90 19.56
N ASN A 96 -19.96 14.23 20.70
CA ASN A 96 -19.33 15.06 21.74
C ASN A 96 -19.19 14.24 23.02
N ILE A 97 -17.98 14.12 23.55
CA ILE A 97 -17.71 13.36 24.78
C ILE A 97 -17.68 14.28 26.00
N LEU A 98 -18.16 13.80 27.15
CA LEU A 98 -17.96 14.44 28.45
C LEU A 98 -16.75 13.84 29.20
N GLY A 99 -16.10 14.64 30.06
CA GLY A 99 -14.94 14.22 30.87
C GLY A 99 -15.19 13.04 31.83
N ASP A 100 -14.16 12.69 32.60
CA ASP A 100 -14.14 11.56 33.55
C ASP A 100 -14.50 10.22 32.90
N CYS A 101 -13.84 9.91 31.79
CA CYS A 101 -14.20 8.82 30.89
C CYS A 101 -12.99 7.99 30.47
N THR A 102 -13.10 6.67 30.54
CA THR A 102 -12.22 5.74 29.81
C THR A 102 -13.00 5.11 28.68
N ILE A 103 -12.48 5.18 27.45
CA ILE A 103 -13.01 4.47 26.27
C ILE A 103 -12.04 3.33 25.96
N ALA A 104 -12.43 2.10 26.33
CA ALA A 104 -11.59 0.92 26.24
C ALA A 104 -11.86 0.15 24.93
N GLY A 105 -11.38 0.66 23.80
CA GLY A 105 -11.59 0.03 22.48
C GLY A 105 -11.05 -1.40 22.39
N GLN A 106 -10.06 -1.76 23.21
CA GLN A 106 -9.49 -3.11 23.28
C GLN A 106 -10.46 -4.16 23.83
N SER A 107 -11.54 -3.74 24.50
CA SER A 107 -12.57 -4.66 25.01
C SER A 107 -13.49 -5.23 23.92
N ALA A 108 -13.56 -4.56 22.76
CA ALA A 108 -14.39 -5.03 21.66
C ALA A 108 -13.92 -6.43 21.19
N PRO A 109 -14.82 -7.39 20.94
CA PRO A 109 -14.43 -8.66 20.32
C PRO A 109 -14.07 -8.48 18.83
N GLY A 110 -13.62 -9.53 18.15
CA GLY A 110 -13.45 -9.53 16.68
C GLY A 110 -12.45 -8.47 16.18
N ASP A 111 -12.84 -7.68 15.16
CA ASP A 111 -11.96 -6.68 14.53
C ASP A 111 -11.92 -5.30 15.25
N GLY A 112 -12.66 -5.15 16.36
CA GLY A 112 -12.78 -3.90 17.11
C GLY A 112 -13.80 -2.90 16.55
N ILE A 113 -13.66 -1.62 16.91
CA ILE A 113 -14.64 -0.57 16.57
C ILE A 113 -14.07 0.48 15.61
N CYS A 114 -14.87 0.88 14.63
CA CYS A 114 -14.59 2.02 13.75
C CYS A 114 -15.77 3.00 13.72
N LEU A 115 -15.49 4.29 13.90
CA LEU A 115 -16.44 5.37 13.68
C LEU A 115 -16.40 5.81 12.21
N LYS A 116 -17.57 6.10 11.62
CA LYS A 116 -17.72 6.55 10.23
C LYS A 116 -18.75 7.67 10.13
N GLY A 117 -18.72 8.46 9.06
CA GLY A 117 -19.77 9.38 8.66
C GLY A 117 -19.55 10.81 9.15
N HIS A 118 -19.31 10.99 10.45
CA HIS A 118 -19.20 12.32 11.06
C HIS A 118 -18.04 12.43 12.06
N SER A 119 -17.73 13.66 12.48
CA SER A 119 -16.63 13.99 13.38
C SER A 119 -16.76 13.34 14.76
N PHE A 120 -15.63 12.82 15.24
CA PHE A 120 -15.41 12.44 16.63
C PHE A 120 -14.78 13.61 17.39
N ILE A 121 -15.54 14.31 18.22
CA ILE A 121 -15.11 15.56 18.87
C ILE A 121 -15.15 15.43 20.39
N ILE A 122 -14.11 15.96 21.02
CA ILE A 122 -14.06 16.23 22.45
C ILE A 122 -13.73 17.70 22.58
N ASN A 123 -14.71 18.48 23.04
CA ASN A 123 -14.54 19.91 23.19
C ASN A 123 -15.02 20.34 24.57
N GLY A 124 -14.08 20.80 25.41
CA GLY A 124 -14.39 21.27 26.75
C GLY A 124 -14.96 22.70 26.82
N ALA A 125 -15.07 23.40 25.69
CA ALA A 125 -15.65 24.74 25.65
C ALA A 125 -17.13 24.71 26.06
N ARG A 126 -17.51 25.61 26.97
CA ARG A 126 -18.91 25.93 27.30
C ARG A 126 -19.08 27.44 27.36
N GLN A 127 -20.34 27.90 27.27
CA GLN A 127 -20.68 29.27 27.65
C GLN A 127 -20.13 29.57 29.06
N ALA A 128 -19.56 30.76 29.25
CA ALA A 128 -18.84 31.17 30.47
C ALA A 128 -19.61 30.95 31.78
N SER A 129 -20.95 30.88 31.74
CA SER A 129 -21.84 30.63 32.87
C SER A 129 -22.00 29.15 33.28
N MET A 130 -21.49 28.20 32.48
CA MET A 130 -21.74 26.76 32.67
C MET A 130 -20.51 25.94 33.12
N GLY A 131 -19.39 26.59 33.46
CA GLY A 131 -18.16 25.92 33.90
C GLY A 131 -17.65 24.90 32.87
N GLY A 132 -16.88 25.35 31.88
CA GLY A 132 -16.32 24.51 30.83
C GLY A 132 -14.94 23.99 31.21
N ASN A 133 -14.85 22.73 31.62
CA ASN A 133 -13.61 21.98 31.53
C ASN A 133 -13.92 20.50 31.38
N HIS A 134 -13.71 19.93 30.18
CA HIS A 134 -13.80 18.47 29.99
C HIS A 134 -12.38 17.95 30.03
N GLY A 135 -12.09 17.16 31.05
CA GLY A 135 -10.78 16.57 31.22
C GLY A 135 -10.88 15.22 31.91
N ASN A 136 -9.71 14.66 32.22
CA ASN A 136 -9.59 13.33 32.79
C ASN A 136 -10.18 12.25 31.86
N ILE A 137 -9.58 12.10 30.66
CA ILE A 137 -10.08 11.21 29.60
C ILE A 137 -8.98 10.26 29.12
N ILE A 138 -9.29 8.97 29.06
CA ILE A 138 -8.45 7.92 28.47
C ILE A 138 -9.17 7.38 27.23
N ILE A 139 -8.48 7.31 26.09
CA ILE A 139 -9.00 6.69 24.86
C ILE A 139 -7.97 5.71 24.33
N ARG A 140 -8.36 4.44 24.17
CA ARG A 140 -7.47 3.40 23.68
C ARG A 140 -8.10 2.56 22.57
N HIS A 141 -7.30 2.16 21.58
CA HIS A 141 -7.65 1.16 20.55
C HIS A 141 -8.94 1.46 19.75
N LEU A 142 -9.26 2.74 19.52
CA LEU A 142 -10.42 3.16 18.74
C LEU A 142 -10.00 3.68 17.36
N ARG A 143 -10.89 3.54 16.38
CA ARG A 143 -10.68 4.06 15.02
C ARG A 143 -11.74 5.08 14.63
N SER A 144 -11.33 6.15 13.96
CA SER A 144 -12.26 7.11 13.36
C SER A 144 -11.89 7.38 11.90
N ARG A 145 -12.84 7.06 11.02
CA ARG A 145 -12.70 7.13 9.57
C ARG A 145 -13.97 7.71 8.95
N PRO A 146 -14.22 9.03 9.07
CA PRO A 146 -15.48 9.63 8.65
C PRO A 146 -15.76 9.46 7.16
N GLY A 147 -14.76 9.65 6.28
CA GLY A 147 -14.87 9.53 4.83
C GLY A 147 -15.96 10.42 4.23
N SER A 148 -16.05 11.65 4.74
CA SER A 148 -17.07 12.63 4.38
C SER A 148 -16.66 13.50 3.18
N THR A 149 -17.65 14.04 2.49
CA THR A 149 -17.48 15.07 1.44
C THR A 149 -18.18 16.38 1.80
N LEU A 150 -18.60 16.55 3.07
CA LEU A 150 -19.31 17.74 3.52
C LEU A 150 -18.41 18.98 3.41
N SER A 151 -18.94 20.06 2.82
CA SER A 151 -18.18 21.29 2.57
C SER A 151 -17.75 22.03 3.84
N THR A 152 -18.45 21.80 4.94
CA THR A 152 -18.11 22.32 6.28
C THR A 152 -16.83 21.73 6.85
N GLY A 153 -16.35 20.60 6.31
CA GLY A 153 -15.25 19.84 6.87
C GLY A 153 -15.70 18.91 7.99
N VAL A 154 -15.13 17.71 7.99
CA VAL A 154 -15.34 16.67 9.00
C VAL A 154 -13.98 16.19 9.47
N TYR A 155 -13.79 16.24 10.78
CA TYR A 155 -12.59 15.81 11.46
C TYR A 155 -12.61 14.29 11.64
N GLY A 156 -11.45 13.65 11.55
CA GLY A 156 -11.31 12.27 12.02
C GLY A 156 -11.41 12.24 13.53
N PHE A 157 -10.65 13.12 14.19
CA PHE A 157 -10.71 13.38 15.62
C PHE A 157 -10.38 14.85 15.89
N ASP A 158 -11.10 15.45 16.83
CA ASP A 158 -10.87 16.81 17.31
C ASP A 158 -10.87 16.81 18.85
N LEU A 159 -9.79 17.30 19.45
CA LEU A 159 -9.62 17.43 20.90
C LEU A 159 -9.23 18.88 21.21
N GLU A 160 -10.17 19.63 21.77
CA GLU A 160 -9.99 21.06 21.99
C GLU A 160 -10.52 21.47 23.38
N ASN A 161 -9.90 22.45 24.02
CA ASN A 161 -10.32 22.97 25.32
C ASN A 161 -10.37 21.90 26.43
N CYS A 162 -9.41 20.97 26.42
CA CYS A 162 -9.37 19.80 27.30
C CYS A 162 -8.10 19.73 28.14
N HIS A 163 -8.14 18.98 29.25
CA HIS A 163 -6.96 18.78 30.11
C HIS A 163 -6.89 17.38 30.71
N ASN A 164 -5.68 16.92 31.06
CA ASN A 164 -5.45 15.56 31.60
C ASN A 164 -6.07 14.50 30.67
N VAL A 165 -5.48 14.33 29.49
CA VAL A 165 -5.96 13.37 28.47
C VAL A 165 -4.81 12.48 28.03
N ILE A 166 -5.11 11.20 27.81
CA ILE A 166 -4.21 10.30 27.08
C ILE A 166 -4.97 9.61 25.95
N VAL A 167 -4.42 9.74 24.75
CA VAL A 167 -4.87 9.05 23.54
C VAL A 167 -3.78 8.05 23.18
N ASP A 168 -4.09 6.77 23.25
CA ASP A 168 -3.12 5.69 23.07
C ASP A 168 -3.65 4.67 22.05
N HIS A 169 -2.80 4.20 21.14
CA HIS A 169 -3.18 3.16 20.18
C HIS A 169 -4.46 3.47 19.39
N CYS A 170 -4.69 4.70 18.95
CA CYS A 170 -5.87 5.04 18.14
C CYS A 170 -5.50 5.23 16.66
N SER A 171 -6.47 5.06 15.75
CA SER A 171 -6.26 5.28 14.31
C SER A 171 -7.23 6.31 13.74
N PHE A 172 -6.71 7.35 13.11
CA PHE A 172 -7.49 8.45 12.56
C PHE A 172 -7.16 8.66 11.08
N SER A 173 -8.16 8.53 10.20
CA SER A 173 -7.95 8.66 8.75
C SER A 173 -9.18 9.14 8.01
N TRP A 174 -9.05 9.43 6.72
CA TRP A 174 -10.15 9.75 5.80
C TRP A 174 -11.03 10.92 6.24
N ALA A 175 -10.45 11.90 6.93
CA ALA A 175 -11.08 13.18 7.21
C ALA A 175 -10.93 14.11 6.00
N ASN A 176 -11.96 14.90 5.68
CA ASN A 176 -11.86 15.94 4.66
C ASN A 176 -11.53 17.33 5.25
N GLU A 177 -11.46 17.48 6.57
CA GLU A 177 -10.72 18.54 7.27
C GLU A 177 -9.38 17.97 7.76
N GLU A 178 -9.25 17.66 9.05
CA GLU A 178 -8.02 17.15 9.66
C GLU A 178 -8.26 15.76 10.27
N CYS A 179 -7.34 14.81 10.02
CA CYS A 179 -7.48 13.46 10.55
C CYS A 179 -7.46 13.46 12.08
N ALA A 180 -6.59 14.25 12.70
CA ALA A 180 -6.47 14.38 14.14
C ALA A 180 -6.01 15.80 14.50
N ALA A 181 -6.94 16.66 14.90
CA ALA A 181 -6.67 17.99 15.43
C ALA A 181 -6.72 17.95 16.97
N MET A 182 -5.70 18.46 17.63
CA MET A 182 -5.57 18.45 19.09
C MET A 182 -4.81 19.70 19.54
N TYR A 183 -5.49 20.73 20.02
CA TYR A 183 -4.89 22.02 20.40
C TYR A 183 -5.77 22.76 21.43
N ASP A 184 -5.27 23.84 22.04
CA ASP A 184 -5.96 24.50 23.16
C ASP A 184 -6.20 23.54 24.34
N MET A 185 -5.14 22.87 24.79
CA MET A 185 -5.22 21.81 25.81
C MET A 185 -4.16 21.95 26.90
N GLU A 186 -4.28 21.20 28.01
CA GLU A 186 -3.24 21.12 29.05
C GLU A 186 -2.97 19.68 29.53
N LYS A 187 -1.70 19.28 29.67
CA LYS A 187 -1.30 17.94 30.20
C LYS A 187 -1.89 16.78 29.39
N VAL A 188 -1.51 16.71 28.12
CA VAL A 188 -1.99 15.68 27.17
C VAL A 188 -0.84 14.82 26.68
N THR A 189 -1.08 13.51 26.55
CA THR A 189 -0.20 12.59 25.81
C THR A 189 -0.96 11.99 24.63
N VAL A 190 -0.33 11.95 23.45
CA VAL A 190 -0.73 11.08 22.35
C VAL A 190 0.42 10.13 22.05
N GLN A 191 0.15 8.84 22.21
CA GLN A 191 1.15 7.80 22.01
C GLN A 191 0.66 6.66 21.13
N TYR A 192 1.58 6.03 20.42
CA TYR A 192 1.33 4.83 19.62
C TYR A 192 0.09 4.94 18.71
N SER A 193 -0.24 6.10 18.17
CA SER A 193 -1.43 6.30 17.32
C SER A 193 -1.07 6.45 15.85
N ILE A 194 -1.99 6.11 14.95
CA ILE A 194 -1.86 6.29 13.50
C ILE A 194 -2.71 7.49 13.07
N VAL A 195 -2.10 8.40 12.31
CA VAL A 195 -2.78 9.47 11.57
C VAL A 195 -2.45 9.31 10.10
N SER A 196 -3.44 8.98 9.26
CA SER A 196 -3.16 8.68 7.86
C SER A 196 -4.22 9.16 6.89
N GLU A 197 -3.85 9.27 5.62
CA GLU A 197 -4.78 9.38 4.49
C GLU A 197 -5.89 10.44 4.68
N GLY A 198 -5.50 11.68 5.02
CA GLY A 198 -6.42 12.81 4.93
C GLY A 198 -6.89 12.98 3.49
N LEU A 199 -8.17 13.26 3.28
CA LEU A 199 -8.75 13.36 1.95
C LEU A 199 -8.34 14.69 1.30
N PHE A 200 -7.67 14.62 0.16
CA PHE A 200 -7.07 15.76 -0.51
C PHE A 200 -8.12 16.66 -1.17
N ASN A 201 -8.93 16.15 -2.09
CA ASN A 201 -10.00 16.90 -2.73
C ASN A 201 -11.37 16.26 -2.50
N ALA A 202 -11.90 16.42 -1.28
CA ALA A 202 -13.18 15.84 -0.84
C ALA A 202 -14.21 16.91 -0.48
N GLY A 203 -14.36 17.94 -1.32
CA GLY A 203 -15.49 18.89 -1.26
C GLY A 203 -15.40 19.99 -0.20
N HIS A 204 -14.31 20.11 0.56
CA HIS A 204 -14.16 21.12 1.60
C HIS A 204 -14.19 22.55 1.03
N ALA A 205 -14.96 23.46 1.64
CA ALA A 205 -15.08 24.86 1.24
C ALA A 205 -13.77 25.68 1.22
N LYS A 206 -12.71 25.27 1.97
CA LYS A 206 -11.40 25.95 1.97
C LYS A 206 -10.45 25.41 0.88
N GLY A 207 -10.95 24.53 -0.01
CA GLY A 207 -10.16 23.88 -1.05
C GLY A 207 -9.46 22.61 -0.59
N ASN A 208 -8.37 22.25 -1.29
CA ASN A 208 -7.65 20.99 -1.09
C ASN A 208 -7.06 20.89 0.32
N ARG A 209 -7.25 19.73 0.94
CA ARG A 209 -6.78 19.39 2.29
C ARG A 209 -5.73 18.27 2.23
N GLY A 210 -6.06 17.10 2.78
CA GLY A 210 -5.15 16.00 3.04
C GLY A 210 -4.30 16.21 4.29
N TYR A 211 -4.90 16.71 5.38
CA TYR A 211 -4.15 17.13 6.57
C TYR A 211 -4.11 16.07 7.66
N GLY A 212 -2.95 15.94 8.32
CA GLY A 212 -2.81 15.21 9.58
C GLY A 212 -3.57 15.94 10.68
N GLY A 213 -3.09 17.14 11.02
CA GLY A 213 -3.84 18.09 11.85
C GLY A 213 -2.98 19.09 12.61
N VAL A 214 -3.65 19.96 13.37
CA VAL A 214 -3.00 20.89 14.30
C VAL A 214 -2.73 20.19 15.61
N TRP A 215 -1.50 20.20 16.09
CA TRP A 215 -1.06 19.55 17.33
C TRP A 215 -0.45 20.63 18.24
N GLY A 216 -1.08 20.93 19.36
CA GLY A 216 -0.77 22.04 20.26
C GLY A 216 -1.13 21.72 21.70
N GLY A 217 -1.12 22.73 22.57
CA GLY A 217 -1.35 22.53 23.99
C GLY A 217 -0.20 23.01 24.87
N GLN A 218 -0.55 23.21 26.13
CA GLN A 218 0.35 23.54 27.22
C GLN A 218 0.79 22.25 27.92
N TYR A 219 2.09 21.96 27.83
CA TYR A 219 2.67 20.76 28.44
C TYR A 219 2.08 19.48 27.82
N VAL A 220 2.45 19.22 26.56
CA VAL A 220 1.94 18.07 25.79
C VAL A 220 3.06 17.19 25.27
N SER A 221 2.77 15.89 25.20
CA SER A 221 3.68 14.84 24.75
C SER A 221 3.10 14.13 23.54
N TYR A 222 3.86 14.08 22.46
CA TYR A 222 3.49 13.46 21.19
C TYR A 222 4.59 12.50 20.77
N HIS A 223 4.41 11.21 20.99
CA HIS A 223 5.48 10.25 20.75
C HIS A 223 5.04 8.88 20.25
N HIS A 224 5.93 8.20 19.54
CA HIS A 224 5.66 6.89 18.93
C HIS A 224 4.41 6.86 18.02
N ASN A 225 4.03 7.99 17.41
CA ASN A 225 2.91 8.02 16.47
C ASN A 225 3.40 7.80 15.03
N LEU A 226 2.54 7.22 14.19
CA LEU A 226 2.76 7.08 12.75
C LEU A 226 1.89 8.08 11.98
N PHE A 227 2.53 8.96 11.24
CA PHE A 227 1.91 9.86 10.27
C PHE A 227 2.19 9.34 8.86
N ALA A 228 1.16 9.04 8.07
CA ALA A 228 1.38 8.39 6.77
C ALA A 228 0.43 8.88 5.68
N HIS A 229 0.98 9.16 4.49
CA HIS A 229 0.19 9.51 3.30
C HIS A 229 -0.67 10.76 3.47
N LEU A 230 -0.13 11.76 4.16
CA LEU A 230 -0.79 13.05 4.38
C LEU A 230 -0.24 14.06 3.37
N ASN A 231 -1.09 14.84 2.73
CA ASN A 231 -0.65 15.86 1.78
C ASN A 231 0.16 16.96 2.47
N ALA A 232 -0.29 17.43 3.64
CA ALA A 232 0.40 18.45 4.41
C ALA A 232 0.05 18.34 5.88
N ARG A 233 0.72 19.12 6.73
CA ARG A 233 0.47 19.15 8.18
C ARG A 233 0.42 17.73 8.73
N SER A 234 1.47 16.93 8.48
CA SER A 234 1.65 15.70 9.26
C SER A 234 1.51 16.07 10.73
N THR A 235 2.12 17.21 11.08
CA THR A 235 1.68 18.06 12.18
C THR A 235 1.70 19.54 11.78
N ARG A 236 0.79 20.35 12.33
CA ARG A 236 0.99 21.80 12.45
C ARG A 236 1.04 22.14 13.93
N PHE A 237 2.19 22.57 14.43
CA PHE A 237 2.29 23.03 15.82
C PHE A 237 1.49 24.32 16.01
N ASN A 238 0.53 24.32 16.95
CA ASN A 238 -0.35 25.47 17.16
C ASN A 238 0.44 26.75 17.48
N GLY A 239 1.46 26.61 18.32
CA GLY A 239 2.24 27.72 18.84
C GLY A 239 1.64 28.32 20.11
N ALA A 240 2.15 29.48 20.52
CA ALA A 240 1.54 30.24 21.61
C ALA A 240 0.41 31.11 21.03
N ARG A 241 -0.77 30.50 20.91
CA ARG A 241 -1.93 31.05 20.19
C ARG A 241 -3.22 30.65 20.90
N ALA A 242 -4.23 31.52 20.84
CA ALA A 242 -5.52 31.31 21.48
C ALA A 242 -5.39 30.99 22.97
N HIS A 243 -5.67 29.76 23.40
CA HIS A 243 -5.62 29.35 24.81
C HIS A 243 -4.30 28.67 25.20
N ASP A 244 -3.44 28.38 24.23
CA ASP A 244 -2.10 27.84 24.44
C ASP A 244 -1.10 28.96 24.80
N VAL A 245 -1.05 29.40 26.06
CA VAL A 245 -0.12 30.46 26.49
C VAL A 245 1.31 29.93 26.66
N ASN A 246 1.48 28.85 27.43
CA ASN A 246 2.77 28.23 27.69
C ASN A 246 2.91 26.94 26.87
N ALA A 247 3.03 27.08 25.56
CA ALA A 247 3.05 25.96 24.62
C ALA A 247 4.40 25.22 24.66
N LEU A 248 4.58 24.33 25.64
CA LEU A 248 5.67 23.35 25.68
C LEU A 248 5.23 22.03 25.04
N VAL A 249 5.77 21.73 23.87
CA VAL A 249 5.47 20.53 23.09
C VAL A 249 6.68 19.60 23.07
N ASP A 250 6.50 18.37 23.54
CA ASP A 250 7.50 17.31 23.44
C ASP A 250 7.15 16.33 22.31
N TYR A 251 7.69 16.58 21.11
CA TYR A 251 7.43 15.82 19.88
C TYR A 251 8.61 14.91 19.55
N ARG A 252 8.54 13.64 19.93
CA ARG A 252 9.69 12.73 19.80
C ARG A 252 9.33 11.32 19.39
N ASN A 253 10.29 10.61 18.80
CA ASN A 253 10.15 9.18 18.46
C ASN A 253 8.95 8.88 17.52
N ASN A 254 8.44 9.86 16.77
CA ASN A 254 7.37 9.65 15.79
C ASN A 254 7.93 9.20 14.44
N VAL A 255 7.12 8.50 13.65
CA VAL A 255 7.44 8.13 12.27
C VAL A 255 6.57 8.94 11.33
N ILE A 256 7.19 9.56 10.33
CA ILE A 256 6.49 10.33 9.30
C ILE A 256 6.82 9.72 7.94
N TYR A 257 5.81 9.27 7.21
CA TYR A 257 5.96 8.59 5.93
C TYR A 257 5.13 9.24 4.81
N ASN A 258 5.75 9.36 3.63
CA ASN A 258 5.07 9.74 2.39
C ASN A 258 4.27 11.06 2.49
N ALA A 259 4.81 12.07 3.18
CA ALA A 259 4.18 13.39 3.21
C ALA A 259 4.21 14.02 1.82
N GLY A 260 3.07 14.55 1.35
CA GLY A 260 2.91 15.09 0.00
C GLY A 260 3.44 16.51 -0.19
N SER A 261 3.73 17.24 0.89
CA SER A 261 4.25 18.60 0.88
C SER A 261 5.73 18.65 1.22
N ARG A 262 6.35 19.78 0.90
CA ARG A 262 7.78 20.03 1.17
C ARG A 262 8.16 19.88 2.64
N ASN A 263 7.27 20.16 3.57
CA ASN A 263 7.54 20.10 5.01
C ASN A 263 6.61 19.09 5.69
N ALA A 264 7.17 18.27 6.57
CA ALA A 264 6.43 17.33 7.41
C ALA A 264 5.54 18.09 8.39
N ALA A 265 6.17 19.03 9.11
CA ALA A 265 5.53 19.90 10.07
C ALA A 265 5.58 21.38 9.67
N ALA A 266 4.73 22.19 10.29
CA ALA A 266 4.80 23.65 10.25
C ALA A 266 4.32 24.24 11.58
N GLY A 267 4.44 25.55 11.80
CA GLY A 267 3.81 26.23 12.94
C GLY A 267 4.80 26.64 14.03
N GLY A 268 4.28 26.81 15.26
CA GLY A 268 5.07 27.26 16.41
C GLY A 268 5.16 28.78 16.59
N ALA A 269 4.29 29.56 15.94
CA ALA A 269 4.27 31.02 16.07
C ALA A 269 3.93 31.46 17.51
N VAL A 270 4.31 32.68 17.88
CA VAL A 270 4.02 33.29 19.18
C VAL A 270 3.20 34.55 18.97
N ASN A 271 1.90 34.49 19.28
CA ASN A 271 0.94 35.56 19.04
C ASN A 271 0.33 36.12 20.35
N ILE A 272 0.82 35.66 21.52
CA ILE A 272 0.36 36.09 22.85
C ILE A 272 1.50 36.82 23.57
N ASP A 273 1.21 37.94 24.22
CA ASP A 273 2.21 38.67 25.01
C ASP A 273 2.62 37.87 26.26
N ASN A 274 3.90 37.93 26.66
CA ASN A 274 4.45 37.22 27.82
C ASN A 274 4.23 35.69 27.78
N SER A 275 4.28 35.11 26.59
CA SER A 275 4.02 33.69 26.32
C SER A 275 5.24 33.04 25.64
N PHE A 276 5.20 31.71 25.45
CA PHE A 276 6.24 31.02 24.67
C PHE A 276 5.68 29.85 23.88
N SER A 277 6.28 29.58 22.72
CA SER A 277 6.18 28.30 22.02
C SER A 277 7.54 27.63 22.02
N ARG A 278 7.63 26.46 22.65
CA ARG A 278 8.86 25.69 22.82
C ARG A 278 8.61 24.26 22.37
N ILE A 279 9.30 23.84 21.31
CA ILE A 279 9.05 22.56 20.68
C ILE A 279 10.36 21.75 20.68
N ASN A 280 10.34 20.61 21.37
CA ASN A 280 11.36 19.57 21.23
C ASN A 280 10.97 18.70 20.03
N LEU A 281 11.80 18.65 18.98
CA LEU A 281 11.71 17.72 17.86
C LEU A 281 12.88 16.74 17.96
N VAL A 282 12.66 15.61 18.65
CA VAL A 282 13.76 14.72 19.06
C VAL A 282 13.55 13.29 18.54
N ASN A 283 14.57 12.70 17.92
CA ASN A 283 14.58 11.27 17.53
C ASN A 283 13.37 10.80 16.70
N ASN A 284 12.77 11.67 15.89
CA ASN A 284 11.73 11.28 14.95
C ASN A 284 12.35 10.70 13.67
N TYR A 285 11.64 9.76 13.04
CA TYR A 285 12.05 9.10 11.80
C TYR A 285 11.23 9.60 10.62
N TYR A 286 11.86 10.33 9.71
CA TYR A 286 11.23 10.88 8.51
C TYR A 286 11.62 10.02 7.31
N LYS A 287 10.63 9.36 6.72
CA LYS A 287 10.81 8.51 5.54
C LYS A 287 10.10 9.10 4.32
N PRO A 288 10.84 9.69 3.37
CA PRO A 288 10.26 10.07 2.09
C PRO A 288 9.60 8.87 1.40
N GLY A 289 8.44 9.11 0.79
CA GLY A 289 7.74 8.12 -0.02
C GLY A 289 7.47 8.62 -1.45
N PRO A 290 6.73 7.85 -2.26
CA PRO A 290 6.42 8.19 -3.65
C PRO A 290 5.79 9.57 -3.91
N ALA A 291 5.10 10.17 -2.92
CA ALA A 291 4.52 11.52 -3.02
C ALA A 291 5.44 12.62 -2.50
N THR A 292 6.53 12.26 -1.82
CA THR A 292 7.37 13.21 -1.11
C THR A 292 8.29 13.99 -2.04
N PRO A 293 8.29 15.33 -1.99
CA PRO A 293 9.20 16.15 -2.78
C PRO A 293 10.67 15.88 -2.43
N SER A 294 11.58 16.07 -3.39
CA SER A 294 13.02 15.84 -3.19
C SER A 294 13.67 16.78 -2.17
N ASP A 295 13.09 17.96 -1.93
CA ASP A 295 13.59 18.98 -1.01
C ASP A 295 12.94 18.92 0.38
N TYR A 296 12.40 17.75 0.76
CA TYR A 296 11.62 17.52 1.99
C TYR A 296 12.30 17.96 3.30
N LEU A 297 11.55 18.58 4.21
CA LEU A 297 12.01 19.13 5.48
C LEU A 297 11.28 18.53 6.68
N PHE A 298 11.93 18.54 7.85
CA PHE A 298 11.29 18.20 9.12
C PHE A 298 10.22 19.24 9.45
N ILE A 299 10.55 20.53 9.34
CA ILE A 299 9.63 21.60 9.74
C ILE A 299 9.93 22.91 8.99
N GLU A 300 8.88 23.67 8.69
CA GLU A 300 8.95 25.11 8.46
C GLU A 300 8.43 25.87 9.68
N ALA A 301 9.33 26.58 10.38
CA ALA A 301 8.95 27.39 11.53
C ALA A 301 8.14 28.60 11.07
N ASP A 302 6.97 28.78 11.66
CA ASP A 302 6.02 29.82 11.25
C ASP A 302 6.25 31.12 12.02
N TYR A 303 5.93 32.23 11.37
CA TYR A 303 5.96 33.58 11.94
C TYR A 303 4.88 34.39 11.25
N GLU A 304 4.00 35.01 12.03
CA GLU A 304 2.84 35.76 11.53
C GLU A 304 3.04 37.25 11.86
N PRO A 305 3.67 38.06 10.99
CA PRO A 305 4.14 39.42 11.34
C PRO A 305 3.06 40.35 11.90
N ALA A 306 1.81 40.17 11.47
CA ALA A 306 0.69 40.99 11.93
C ALA A 306 0.27 40.70 13.38
N GLU A 307 0.58 39.51 13.89
CA GLU A 307 0.15 39.05 15.22
C GLU A 307 1.34 38.72 16.15
N ALA A 308 2.57 38.73 15.62
CA ALA A 308 3.76 38.29 16.33
C ALA A 308 4.04 39.08 17.61
N LYS A 309 4.14 38.36 18.74
CA LYS A 309 4.58 38.85 20.05
C LYS A 309 5.93 38.27 20.48
N GLY A 310 6.48 37.40 19.64
CA GLY A 310 7.78 36.75 19.82
C GLY A 310 8.07 35.81 18.65
N VAL A 311 9.03 34.92 18.84
CA VAL A 311 9.34 33.81 17.92
C VAL A 311 9.22 32.49 18.64
N GLY A 312 8.80 31.44 17.93
CA GLY A 312 8.86 30.08 18.44
C GLY A 312 10.31 29.62 18.63
N GLU A 313 10.56 28.87 19.69
CA GLU A 313 11.86 28.30 20.01
C GLU A 313 11.84 26.78 19.75
N PHE A 314 12.86 26.28 19.05
CA PHE A 314 12.93 24.87 18.62
C PHE A 314 14.23 24.23 19.09
N HIS A 315 14.11 23.04 19.66
CA HIS A 315 15.24 22.13 19.85
C HIS A 315 15.10 20.94 18.90
N VAL A 316 16.06 20.75 18.01
CA VAL A 316 16.00 19.72 16.96
C VAL A 316 17.25 18.84 17.04
N SER A 317 17.07 17.56 17.40
CA SER A 317 18.21 16.64 17.57
C SER A 317 17.85 15.17 17.35
N GLY A 318 18.83 14.40 16.88
CA GLY A 318 18.74 12.93 16.72
C GLY A 318 17.66 12.40 15.76
N ASN A 319 16.99 13.28 15.01
CA ASN A 319 16.05 12.89 13.97
C ASN A 319 16.79 12.27 12.78
N VAL A 320 16.16 11.30 12.12
CA VAL A 320 16.68 10.64 10.92
C VAL A 320 15.85 11.06 9.71
N MET A 321 16.51 11.44 8.62
CA MET A 321 15.91 11.57 7.29
C MET A 321 16.35 10.38 6.45
N HIS A 322 15.48 9.39 6.27
CA HIS A 322 15.78 8.18 5.51
C HIS A 322 16.26 8.53 4.09
N GLY A 323 17.38 7.92 3.68
CA GLY A 323 17.99 8.18 2.37
C GLY A 323 18.72 9.52 2.26
N ASN A 324 18.81 10.33 3.33
CA ASN A 324 19.55 11.59 3.34
C ASN A 324 20.49 11.68 4.55
N PRO A 325 21.75 11.22 4.40
CA PRO A 325 22.72 11.24 5.50
C PRO A 325 23.12 12.67 5.91
N ALA A 326 23.06 13.64 5.00
CA ALA A 326 23.40 15.03 5.32
C ALA A 326 22.39 15.65 6.30
N LYS A 327 21.09 15.53 6.04
CA LYS A 327 20.02 15.99 6.96
C LYS A 327 19.97 15.20 8.27
N THR A 328 20.42 13.95 8.24
CA THR A 328 20.52 13.11 9.44
C THR A 328 21.69 13.56 10.32
N ALA A 329 22.85 13.88 9.74
CA ALA A 329 24.02 14.36 10.47
C ALA A 329 23.86 15.82 10.98
N ASP A 330 23.21 16.68 10.18
CA ASP A 330 22.86 18.05 10.56
C ASP A 330 21.35 18.26 10.44
N ASN A 331 20.65 18.01 11.55
CA ASN A 331 19.19 18.18 11.62
C ASN A 331 18.72 19.61 11.32
N TRP A 332 19.54 20.64 11.59
CA TRP A 332 19.14 22.02 11.32
C TRP A 332 19.10 22.34 9.82
N SER A 333 19.80 21.58 8.98
CA SER A 333 19.68 21.67 7.51
C SER A 333 18.30 21.24 6.97
N ALA A 334 17.50 20.56 7.79
CA ALA A 334 16.13 20.15 7.48
C ALA A 334 15.06 21.04 8.15
N VAL A 335 15.45 22.19 8.69
CA VAL A 335 14.56 23.19 9.31
C VAL A 335 14.55 24.46 8.44
N SER A 336 13.36 24.90 8.02
CA SER A 336 13.20 26.20 7.35
C SER A 336 12.85 27.28 8.37
N LEU A 337 13.68 28.34 8.42
CA LEU A 337 13.42 29.56 9.20
C LEU A 337 13.10 30.76 8.31
N THR A 338 12.80 30.54 7.03
CA THR A 338 12.65 31.61 6.02
C THR A 338 11.52 32.59 6.31
N LYS A 339 10.53 32.20 7.12
CA LYS A 339 9.45 33.08 7.58
C LYS A 339 9.82 33.94 8.77
N ILE A 340 10.83 33.54 9.55
CA ILE A 340 11.30 34.28 10.73
C ILE A 340 12.26 35.40 10.27
N PRO A 341 12.09 36.65 10.74
CA PRO A 341 13.01 37.75 10.46
C PRO A 341 14.46 37.37 10.76
N ALA A 342 15.39 37.75 9.90
CA ALA A 342 16.78 37.29 9.95
C ALA A 342 17.45 37.56 11.31
N GLU A 343 17.17 38.72 11.90
CA GLU A 343 17.64 39.15 13.22
C GLU A 343 17.10 38.29 14.38
N SER A 344 15.97 37.61 14.19
CA SER A 344 15.32 36.76 15.19
C SER A 344 15.58 35.27 15.01
N GLN A 345 16.19 34.85 13.89
CA GLN A 345 16.44 33.42 13.61
C GLN A 345 17.34 32.76 14.65
N ALA A 346 18.30 33.49 15.23
CA ALA A 346 19.15 32.95 16.30
C ALA A 346 18.34 32.63 17.57
N ALA A 347 17.35 33.45 17.91
CA ALA A 347 16.48 33.24 19.08
C ALA A 347 15.54 32.04 18.90
N ALA A 348 15.20 31.69 17.66
CA ALA A 348 14.38 30.50 17.37
C ALA A 348 15.14 29.17 17.59
N LYS A 349 16.48 29.20 17.72
CA LYS A 349 17.30 27.99 17.86
C LYS A 349 17.71 27.74 19.30
N SER A 350 17.28 26.61 19.86
CA SER A 350 17.78 26.13 21.15
C SER A 350 18.79 24.99 20.99
N LEU A 351 19.97 25.16 21.56
CA LEU A 351 21.02 24.13 21.59
C LEU A 351 20.74 23.00 22.58
N SER A 352 19.88 23.25 23.57
CA SER A 352 19.49 22.28 24.59
C SER A 352 17.99 21.97 24.52
N ALA A 353 17.63 20.73 24.81
CA ALA A 353 16.23 20.35 24.93
C ALA A 353 15.55 21.16 26.05
N PHE A 354 14.31 21.59 25.80
CA PHE A 354 13.49 22.21 26.82
C PHE A 354 13.14 21.18 27.89
N ALA A 355 13.25 21.57 29.16
CA ALA A 355 13.00 20.66 30.28
C ALA A 355 11.53 20.19 30.29
N VAL A 356 11.34 18.87 30.34
CA VAL A 356 10.03 18.21 30.40
C VAL A 356 9.90 17.55 31.77
N ALA A 357 8.88 17.92 32.54
CA ALA A 357 8.67 17.39 33.89
C ALA A 357 8.35 15.89 33.92
N GLN A 358 7.77 15.37 32.83
CA GLN A 358 7.44 13.96 32.65
C GLN A 358 8.21 13.41 31.44
N PRO A 359 9.51 13.09 31.59
CA PRO A 359 10.33 12.67 30.46
C PRO A 359 9.87 11.31 29.93
N ILE A 360 9.86 11.19 28.61
CA ILE A 360 9.69 9.93 27.88
C ILE A 360 11.07 9.25 27.76
N PRO A 361 11.17 7.92 27.90
CA PRO A 361 12.42 7.18 27.73
C PRO A 361 13.13 7.51 26.42
N ALA A 362 14.44 7.66 26.49
CA ALA A 362 15.26 7.95 25.32
C ALA A 362 15.41 6.70 24.44
N GLN A 363 15.20 6.87 23.14
CA GLN A 363 15.36 5.84 22.12
C GLN A 363 15.89 6.50 20.84
N SER A 364 16.70 5.81 20.04
CA SER A 364 17.11 6.33 18.73
C SER A 364 15.94 6.37 17.75
N ALA A 365 16.02 7.23 16.72
CA ALA A 365 14.98 7.30 15.69
C ALA A 365 14.77 5.96 14.96
N ASP A 366 15.83 5.17 14.72
CA ASP A 366 15.71 3.85 14.10
C ASP A 366 15.00 2.83 15.00
N ALA A 367 15.27 2.84 16.30
CA ALA A 367 14.58 1.98 17.25
C ALA A 367 13.12 2.43 17.43
N ALA A 368 12.86 3.74 17.46
CA ALA A 368 11.50 4.29 17.43
C ALA A 368 10.75 3.87 16.15
N TYR A 369 11.40 3.88 14.99
CA TYR A 369 10.80 3.40 13.75
C TYR A 369 10.34 1.94 13.85
N ALA A 370 11.18 1.06 14.41
CA ALA A 370 10.82 -0.33 14.62
C ALA A 370 9.63 -0.48 15.58
N ASP A 371 9.66 0.26 16.69
CA ASP A 371 8.64 0.22 17.73
C ASP A 371 7.27 0.72 17.21
N VAL A 372 7.27 1.83 16.50
CA VAL A 372 6.06 2.43 15.90
C VAL A 372 5.44 1.52 14.86
N LEU A 373 6.24 0.92 13.97
CA LEU A 373 5.70 -0.03 13.00
C LEU A 373 5.01 -1.20 13.70
N LYS A 374 5.59 -1.72 14.79
CA LYS A 374 5.03 -2.83 15.56
C LYS A 374 3.75 -2.43 16.29
N ASN A 375 3.77 -1.31 16.98
CA ASN A 375 2.78 -1.03 18.01
C ASN A 375 1.74 0.02 17.62
N ALA A 376 2.01 0.96 16.72
CA ALA A 376 1.09 2.09 16.52
C ALA A 376 -0.30 1.72 15.93
N GLY A 377 -1.29 2.53 16.26
CA GLY A 377 -2.67 2.42 15.82
C GLY A 377 -3.53 1.54 16.72
N ALA A 378 -4.81 1.45 16.38
CA ALA A 378 -5.72 0.49 17.00
C ALA A 378 -5.30 -0.93 16.59
N ASN A 379 -4.39 -1.50 17.36
CA ASN A 379 -3.81 -2.82 17.16
C ASN A 379 -4.48 -3.91 18.00
N LEU A 380 -5.38 -3.55 18.92
CA LEU A 380 -6.22 -4.48 19.67
C LEU A 380 -7.70 -4.32 19.27
N PRO A 381 -8.44 -5.44 19.15
CA PRO A 381 -7.94 -6.83 19.25
C PRO A 381 -6.98 -7.23 18.13
N VAL A 382 -7.11 -6.59 16.98
CA VAL A 382 -6.22 -6.73 15.81
C VAL A 382 -6.15 -5.40 15.08
N ARG A 383 -5.08 -5.11 14.32
CA ARG A 383 -5.12 -4.07 13.27
C ARG A 383 -6.05 -4.48 12.14
N ASP A 384 -6.87 -3.55 11.67
CA ASP A 384 -7.73 -3.78 10.51
C ASP A 384 -6.93 -3.71 9.18
N ALA A 385 -7.62 -3.96 8.06
CA ALA A 385 -6.97 -3.99 6.75
C ALA A 385 -6.34 -2.64 6.35
N VAL A 386 -6.87 -1.53 6.85
CA VAL A 386 -6.37 -0.18 6.54
C VAL A 386 -5.06 0.07 7.29
N ASP A 387 -5.04 -0.13 8.61
CA ASP A 387 -3.84 0.10 9.41
C ASP A 387 -2.71 -0.88 9.01
N LYS A 388 -3.05 -2.14 8.72
CA LYS A 388 -2.11 -3.13 8.17
C LYS A 388 -1.48 -2.65 6.85
N ARG A 389 -2.30 -2.10 5.94
CA ARG A 389 -1.78 -1.54 4.67
C ARG A 389 -0.86 -0.36 4.93
N VAL A 390 -1.28 0.60 5.75
CA VAL A 390 -0.50 1.82 6.05
C VAL A 390 0.86 1.48 6.68
N VAL A 391 0.90 0.53 7.62
CA VAL A 391 2.15 0.03 8.21
C VAL A 391 3.01 -0.68 7.15
N SER A 392 2.40 -1.50 6.30
CA SER A 392 3.10 -2.20 5.21
C SER A 392 3.69 -1.24 4.19
N GLU A 393 2.95 -0.23 3.77
CA GLU A 393 3.39 0.83 2.87
C GLU A 393 4.55 1.64 3.47
N THR A 394 4.42 2.00 4.75
CA THR A 394 5.49 2.64 5.51
C THR A 394 6.74 1.78 5.56
N ALA A 395 6.61 0.49 5.90
CA ALA A 395 7.74 -0.44 6.00
C ALA A 395 8.44 -0.63 4.64
N THR A 396 7.65 -0.82 3.58
CA THR A 396 8.14 -1.13 2.23
C THR A 396 8.55 0.11 1.42
N GLY A 397 8.20 1.31 1.87
CA GLY A 397 8.46 2.54 1.11
C GLY A 397 7.58 2.68 -0.14
N THR A 398 6.40 2.05 -0.14
CA THR A 398 5.46 2.06 -1.27
C THR A 398 4.15 2.78 -0.91
N ALA A 399 3.30 3.02 -1.90
CA ALA A 399 1.92 3.47 -1.68
C ALA A 399 1.01 2.75 -2.66
N TYR A 400 -0.17 2.30 -2.25
CA TYR A 400 -1.04 1.44 -3.07
C TYR A 400 -1.56 2.14 -4.34
N SER A 401 -2.22 3.28 -4.19
CA SER A 401 -2.89 3.98 -5.27
C SER A 401 -2.30 5.37 -5.55
N THR A 402 -2.59 5.90 -6.73
CA THR A 402 -2.35 7.31 -7.08
C THR A 402 -3.65 8.07 -6.87
N GLY A 403 -3.59 9.16 -6.09
CA GLY A 403 -4.73 10.04 -5.87
C GLY A 403 -5.29 10.60 -7.17
N ILE A 404 -6.61 10.52 -7.36
CA ILE A 404 -7.29 10.90 -8.61
C ILE A 404 -6.95 12.34 -9.03
N THR A 405 -7.07 13.31 -8.12
CA THR A 405 -6.86 14.73 -8.43
C THR A 405 -5.49 15.24 -7.98
N SER A 406 -4.89 14.64 -6.94
CA SER A 406 -3.56 15.01 -6.49
C SER A 406 -2.46 14.58 -7.48
N GLY A 407 -2.69 13.49 -8.23
CA GLY A 407 -1.69 12.84 -9.07
C GLY A 407 -0.54 12.20 -8.29
N LYS A 408 -0.60 12.20 -6.95
CA LYS A 408 0.45 11.72 -6.06
C LYS A 408 0.07 10.37 -5.45
N ARG A 409 1.04 9.46 -5.34
CA ARG A 409 0.82 8.13 -4.76
C ARG A 409 0.58 8.19 -3.25
N GLY A 410 -0.55 7.65 -2.81
CA GLY A 410 -1.02 7.68 -1.41
C GLY A 410 -1.79 8.94 -1.01
N ILE A 411 -1.82 10.00 -1.82
CA ILE A 411 -2.54 11.24 -1.49
C ILE A 411 -3.94 11.20 -2.10
N ILE A 412 -4.85 10.47 -1.45
CA ILE A 412 -6.16 10.11 -1.99
C ILE A 412 -7.22 11.21 -1.83
N ASP A 413 -8.26 11.16 -2.65
CA ASP A 413 -9.46 11.99 -2.53
C ASP A 413 -10.61 11.24 -1.84
N LEU A 414 -10.68 9.93 -2.04
CA LEU A 414 -11.76 9.07 -1.57
C LEU A 414 -11.23 7.78 -0.94
N PRO A 415 -11.84 7.28 0.15
CA PRO A 415 -11.48 6.00 0.75
C PRO A 415 -11.50 4.82 -0.23
N SER A 416 -12.37 4.85 -1.25
CA SER A 416 -12.49 3.78 -2.25
C SER A 416 -11.24 3.59 -3.11
N GLU A 417 -10.39 4.61 -3.24
CA GLU A 417 -9.11 4.50 -3.97
C GLU A 417 -8.13 3.52 -3.32
N VAL A 418 -8.37 3.20 -2.06
CA VAL A 418 -7.59 2.27 -1.26
C VAL A 418 -8.47 1.18 -0.65
N GLY A 419 -9.58 0.85 -1.31
CA GLY A 419 -10.47 -0.27 -0.95
C GLY A 419 -11.62 0.07 0.01
N GLY A 420 -11.66 1.28 0.58
CA GLY A 420 -12.73 1.71 1.48
C GLY A 420 -12.75 1.02 2.84
N TRP A 421 -13.83 1.22 3.59
CA TRP A 421 -14.00 0.60 4.91
C TRP A 421 -14.03 -0.93 4.79
N PRO A 422 -13.24 -1.66 5.60
CA PRO A 422 -13.31 -3.11 5.61
C PRO A 422 -14.64 -3.59 6.19
N VAL A 423 -15.02 -4.82 5.82
CA VAL A 423 -16.12 -5.53 6.48
C VAL A 423 -15.58 -6.09 7.79
N TYR A 424 -16.00 -5.50 8.91
CA TYR A 424 -15.61 -5.93 10.25
C TYR A 424 -16.23 -7.29 10.58
N GLN A 425 -15.38 -8.24 10.96
CA GLN A 425 -15.81 -9.51 11.51
C GLN A 425 -16.10 -9.33 13.01
N SER A 426 -17.36 -9.57 13.38
CA SER A 426 -17.76 -9.53 14.78
C SER A 426 -17.38 -10.83 15.49
N GLY A 427 -16.93 -10.72 16.74
CA GLY A 427 -16.73 -11.87 17.63
C GLY A 427 -17.81 -11.92 18.71
N THR A 428 -17.90 -13.06 19.40
CA THR A 428 -18.76 -13.19 20.58
C THR A 428 -18.08 -12.49 21.76
N ALA A 429 -18.78 -11.56 22.42
CA ALA A 429 -18.34 -11.03 23.70
C ALA A 429 -18.25 -12.16 24.73
N LEU A 430 -17.25 -12.11 25.60
CA LEU A 430 -17.13 -13.07 26.68
C LEU A 430 -18.28 -12.83 27.68
N THR A 431 -18.72 -13.89 28.35
CA THR A 431 -19.73 -13.80 29.40
C THR A 431 -19.18 -13.01 30.59
N ASP A 432 -19.97 -12.05 31.03
CA ASP A 432 -19.79 -11.21 32.21
C ASP A 432 -21.16 -11.21 32.92
N THR A 433 -21.25 -11.98 34.01
CA THR A 433 -22.52 -12.33 34.66
C THR A 433 -23.07 -11.20 35.52
N ASP A 434 -22.20 -10.40 36.15
CA ASP A 434 -22.60 -9.32 37.06
C ASP A 434 -22.52 -7.91 36.44
N GLY A 435 -21.93 -7.79 35.25
CA GLY A 435 -21.88 -6.58 34.46
C GLY A 435 -20.82 -5.58 34.91
N ASP A 436 -19.70 -6.05 35.46
CA ASP A 436 -18.60 -5.19 35.91
C ASP A 436 -17.48 -4.99 34.87
N GLY A 437 -17.68 -5.52 33.67
CA GLY A 437 -16.78 -5.36 32.53
C GLY A 437 -15.66 -6.38 32.47
N MET A 438 -15.57 -7.29 33.44
CA MET A 438 -14.63 -8.41 33.44
C MET A 438 -15.36 -9.72 33.06
N PRO A 439 -14.75 -10.60 32.26
CA PRO A 439 -15.34 -11.90 31.96
C PRO A 439 -15.26 -12.87 33.14
N ASP A 440 -16.31 -13.67 33.36
CA ASP A 440 -16.38 -14.68 34.43
C ASP A 440 -15.13 -15.58 34.47
N SER A 441 -14.65 -15.98 33.30
CA SER A 441 -13.46 -16.85 33.18
C SER A 441 -12.16 -16.18 33.66
N TRP A 442 -12.05 -14.87 33.48
CA TRP A 442 -10.89 -14.09 33.92
C TRP A 442 -10.98 -13.86 35.43
N GLU A 443 -12.16 -13.53 35.94
CA GLU A 443 -12.40 -13.36 37.37
C GLU A 443 -12.06 -14.62 38.17
N LEU A 444 -12.57 -15.79 37.74
CA LEU A 444 -12.25 -17.08 38.37
C LEU A 444 -10.74 -17.37 38.38
N THR A 445 -10.04 -17.01 37.30
CA THR A 445 -8.58 -17.21 37.21
C THR A 445 -7.81 -16.27 38.13
N ASN A 446 -8.38 -15.11 38.47
CA ASN A 446 -7.78 -14.10 39.34
C ASN A 446 -8.35 -14.12 40.78
N GLY A 447 -9.18 -15.11 41.12
CA GLY A 447 -9.72 -15.30 42.48
C GLY A 447 -10.83 -14.32 42.87
N LEU A 448 -11.55 -13.78 41.88
CA LEU A 448 -12.72 -12.91 42.03
C LEU A 448 -14.04 -13.71 41.93
N ASP A 449 -15.17 -13.09 42.28
CA ASP A 449 -16.49 -13.73 42.26
C ASP A 449 -17.33 -13.20 41.08
N PRO A 450 -17.58 -14.00 40.02
CA PRO A 450 -18.34 -13.59 38.83
C PRO A 450 -19.79 -13.13 39.05
N ASN A 451 -20.26 -13.10 40.30
CA ASN A 451 -21.59 -12.64 40.68
C ASN A 451 -21.55 -11.37 41.55
N SER A 452 -20.38 -10.74 41.71
CA SER A 452 -20.13 -9.64 42.62
C SER A 452 -19.45 -8.44 41.95
N ALA A 453 -20.22 -7.63 41.23
CA ALA A 453 -19.74 -6.44 40.50
C ALA A 453 -19.01 -5.37 41.34
N ALA A 454 -19.00 -5.51 42.67
CA ALA A 454 -18.21 -4.66 43.57
C ALA A 454 -16.71 -4.95 43.48
N ASP A 455 -16.30 -6.17 43.11
CA ASP A 455 -14.89 -6.56 43.09
C ASP A 455 -14.13 -6.01 41.87
N GLY A 456 -14.81 -5.69 40.76
CA GLY A 456 -14.26 -4.91 39.66
C GLY A 456 -13.64 -3.57 40.06
N ASN A 457 -14.13 -2.95 41.14
CA ASN A 457 -13.58 -1.72 41.71
C ASN A 457 -12.59 -1.94 42.88
N THR A 458 -12.30 -3.19 43.26
CA THR A 458 -11.21 -3.45 44.21
C THR A 458 -9.87 -3.11 43.58
N THR A 459 -8.96 -2.57 44.38
CA THR A 459 -7.65 -2.09 43.88
C THR A 459 -6.53 -3.05 44.24
N ASN A 460 -5.65 -3.33 43.29
CA ASN A 460 -4.41 -4.06 43.56
C ASN A 460 -3.38 -3.18 44.31
N ALA A 461 -2.20 -3.75 44.61
CA ALA A 461 -1.13 -3.05 45.33
C ALA A 461 -0.56 -1.83 44.58
N ASP A 462 -0.70 -1.80 43.25
CA ASP A 462 -0.25 -0.72 42.38
C ASP A 462 -1.30 0.39 42.21
N GLY A 463 -2.51 0.22 42.77
CA GLY A 463 -3.59 1.21 42.76
C GLY A 463 -4.51 1.15 41.54
N TYR A 464 -4.48 0.09 40.74
CA TYR A 464 -5.41 -0.16 39.64
C TYR A 464 -6.62 -0.95 40.11
N THR A 465 -7.81 -0.60 39.59
CA THR A 465 -9.01 -1.42 39.77
C THR A 465 -8.87 -2.76 39.06
N MET A 466 -9.54 -3.82 39.51
CA MET A 466 -9.47 -5.12 38.84
C MET A 466 -9.95 -5.06 37.39
N LEU A 467 -10.95 -4.21 37.09
CA LEU A 467 -11.35 -3.94 35.70
C LEU A 467 -10.19 -3.35 34.86
N GLU A 468 -9.41 -2.43 35.40
CA GLU A 468 -8.22 -1.91 34.69
C GLU A 468 -7.15 -3.00 34.51
N VAL A 469 -6.93 -3.84 35.52
CA VAL A 469 -6.02 -4.99 35.42
C VAL A 469 -6.47 -5.95 34.32
N TYR A 470 -7.78 -6.22 34.20
CA TYR A 470 -8.34 -6.99 33.10
C TYR A 470 -8.07 -6.32 31.74
N LEU A 471 -8.44 -5.05 31.59
CA LEU A 471 -8.28 -4.29 30.35
C LEU A 471 -6.82 -4.22 29.88
N ASP A 472 -5.86 -4.15 30.79
CA ASP A 472 -4.42 -4.14 30.50
C ASP A 472 -3.84 -5.54 30.25
N SER A 473 -4.55 -6.60 30.64
CA SER A 473 -4.19 -7.99 30.34
C SER A 473 -4.62 -8.43 28.93
N ILE A 474 -5.47 -7.67 28.25
CA ILE A 474 -5.94 -7.97 26.89
C ILE A 474 -4.76 -7.84 25.92
N VAL A 475 -4.43 -8.93 25.25
CA VAL A 475 -3.37 -9.00 24.23
C VAL A 475 -3.93 -9.42 22.88
N SER A 476 -3.20 -9.09 21.81
CA SER A 476 -3.55 -9.52 20.45
C SER A 476 -3.56 -11.05 20.37
N ILE A 477 -4.57 -11.59 19.70
CA ILE A 477 -4.66 -13.03 19.39
C ILE A 477 -3.77 -13.31 18.18
N THR A 478 -2.45 -13.26 18.36
CA THR A 478 -1.48 -13.61 17.31
C THR A 478 -0.82 -14.94 17.65
N ALA A 479 -1.10 -15.97 16.85
CA ALA A 479 -0.65 -17.35 17.08
C ALA A 479 0.83 -17.62 16.70
N GLN A 480 1.58 -16.63 16.21
CA GLN A 480 2.92 -16.82 15.65
C GLN A 480 3.95 -15.93 16.32
N GLY A 481 5.18 -16.45 16.47
CA GLY A 481 6.31 -15.74 17.09
C GLY A 481 6.89 -14.61 16.22
N TYR A 482 6.55 -14.54 14.93
CA TYR A 482 7.00 -13.49 14.00
C TYR A 482 5.81 -12.71 13.41
N GLU A 483 6.08 -11.49 12.96
CA GLU A 483 5.06 -10.60 12.37
C GLU A 483 5.54 -10.02 11.04
N ILE A 484 4.71 -10.12 10.00
CA ILE A 484 5.00 -9.50 8.70
C ILE A 484 4.58 -8.04 8.77
N MET A 485 5.55 -7.13 8.78
CA MET A 485 5.30 -5.69 8.84
C MET A 485 4.86 -5.15 7.48
N GLY A 486 5.33 -5.73 6.38
CA GLY A 486 4.87 -5.39 5.04
C GLY A 486 5.43 -6.29 3.94
N PHE A 487 4.72 -6.36 2.82
CA PHE A 487 5.16 -7.03 1.60
C PHE A 487 4.63 -6.30 0.36
N ALA A 488 5.54 -5.79 -0.47
CA ALA A 488 5.23 -5.04 -1.66
C ALA A 488 5.91 -5.62 -2.91
N ALA A 489 5.27 -5.39 -4.04
CA ALA A 489 5.80 -5.64 -5.38
C ALA A 489 5.70 -4.34 -6.17
N THR A 490 6.83 -3.85 -6.69
CA THR A 490 6.90 -2.59 -7.43
C THR A 490 7.52 -2.83 -8.79
N LEU A 491 6.85 -2.38 -9.86
CA LEU A 491 7.41 -2.45 -11.21
C LEU A 491 8.53 -1.41 -11.34
N ASN A 492 9.71 -1.84 -11.79
CA ASN A 492 10.83 -0.94 -12.01
C ASN A 492 10.65 -0.23 -13.37
N ALA A 493 10.87 1.09 -13.42
CA ALA A 493 10.83 1.86 -14.66
C ALA A 493 12.11 1.63 -15.50
N GLY A 494 11.98 1.35 -16.80
CA GLY A 494 13.12 1.14 -17.73
C GLY A 494 12.82 0.18 -18.88
N SER A 495 13.81 -0.09 -19.76
CA SER A 495 13.68 -1.02 -20.91
C SER A 495 13.64 -2.51 -20.52
N THR A 496 13.82 -2.81 -19.23
CA THR A 496 13.74 -4.16 -18.67
C THR A 496 12.53 -4.21 -17.74
N THR A 497 11.48 -4.92 -18.14
CA THR A 497 10.24 -5.12 -17.37
C THR A 497 10.51 -5.96 -16.12
N THR A 498 11.20 -5.43 -15.11
CA THR A 498 11.53 -6.14 -13.86
C THR A 498 10.67 -5.62 -12.71
N ALA A 499 10.49 -6.42 -11.66
CA ALA A 499 9.77 -6.05 -10.46
C ALA A 499 10.63 -6.25 -9.21
N THR A 500 10.62 -5.27 -8.32
CA THR A 500 11.23 -5.37 -6.99
C THR A 500 10.18 -5.87 -6.01
N LEU A 501 10.46 -6.99 -5.37
CA LEU A 501 9.68 -7.60 -4.30
C LEU A 501 10.40 -7.32 -2.99
N ASN A 502 9.78 -6.60 -2.06
CA ASN A 502 10.41 -6.27 -0.78
C ASN A 502 9.45 -6.51 0.38
N TRP A 503 9.99 -7.06 1.46
CA TRP A 503 9.21 -7.38 2.66
C TRP A 503 10.00 -7.11 3.93
N VAL A 504 9.26 -6.88 5.01
CA VAL A 504 9.81 -6.59 6.33
C VAL A 504 9.17 -7.53 7.33
N ILE A 505 9.98 -8.20 8.12
CA ILE A 505 9.54 -9.12 9.17
C ILE A 505 10.08 -8.61 10.51
N ASN A 506 9.23 -8.60 11.52
CA ASN A 506 9.61 -8.42 12.90
C ASN A 506 9.79 -9.78 13.57
N ASN A 507 10.92 -9.97 14.25
CA ASN A 507 11.30 -11.19 14.97
C ASN A 507 11.28 -12.45 14.09
N ASP A 508 12.24 -12.62 13.19
CA ASP A 508 12.33 -13.78 12.29
C ASP A 508 13.20 -14.93 12.81
N VAL A 509 13.51 -14.94 14.11
CA VAL A 509 14.30 -15.98 14.78
C VAL A 509 13.69 -17.37 14.61
N ASP A 510 12.35 -17.46 14.59
CA ASP A 510 11.63 -18.72 14.45
C ASP A 510 11.40 -19.14 13.00
N LEU A 511 11.94 -18.38 12.02
CA LEU A 511 11.84 -18.70 10.60
C LEU A 511 13.13 -19.32 10.08
N THR A 512 13.02 -20.41 9.31
CA THR A 512 14.18 -20.98 8.60
C THR A 512 14.36 -20.34 7.22
N THR A 513 13.29 -20.35 6.43
CA THR A 513 13.28 -19.89 5.04
C THR A 513 12.00 -19.15 4.71
N VAL A 514 12.13 -18.19 3.79
CA VAL A 514 11.02 -17.48 3.15
C VAL A 514 11.11 -17.75 1.65
N VAL A 515 10.10 -18.45 1.12
CA VAL A 515 10.00 -18.75 -0.32
C VAL A 515 9.10 -17.73 -0.98
N LEU A 516 9.61 -17.08 -2.02
CA LEU A 516 8.85 -16.15 -2.83
C LEU A 516 8.14 -16.94 -3.92
N GLN A 517 6.84 -16.75 -4.03
CA GLN A 517 6.03 -17.43 -5.03
C GLN A 517 5.30 -16.43 -5.92
N ARG A 518 5.11 -16.81 -7.19
CA ARG A 518 4.38 -16.04 -8.20
C ARG A 518 3.28 -16.87 -8.84
N SER A 519 2.20 -16.22 -9.23
CA SER A 519 1.04 -16.80 -9.89
C SER A 519 0.46 -15.85 -10.94
N ALA A 520 -0.12 -16.41 -12.00
CA ALA A 520 -0.87 -15.68 -13.03
C ALA A 520 -2.36 -15.52 -12.67
N ASP A 521 -2.90 -16.44 -11.85
CA ASP A 521 -4.33 -16.57 -11.55
C ASP A 521 -4.66 -16.32 -10.07
N GLY A 522 -3.64 -16.09 -9.23
CA GLY A 522 -3.76 -15.94 -7.78
C GLY A 522 -4.09 -17.24 -7.03
N GLN A 523 -4.06 -18.39 -7.72
CA GLN A 523 -4.43 -19.70 -7.16
C GLN A 523 -3.27 -20.69 -7.26
N THR A 524 -2.66 -20.79 -8.44
CA THR A 524 -1.56 -21.72 -8.73
C THR A 524 -0.23 -20.98 -8.65
N PHE A 525 0.61 -21.34 -7.70
CA PHE A 525 1.86 -20.63 -7.40
C PHE A 525 3.09 -21.47 -7.75
N SER A 526 4.05 -20.82 -8.42
CA SER A 526 5.40 -21.34 -8.66
C SER A 526 6.43 -20.60 -7.80
N ASP A 527 7.41 -21.33 -7.27
CA ASP A 527 8.53 -20.74 -6.54
C ASP A 527 9.41 -19.91 -7.48
N LEU A 528 9.75 -18.70 -7.06
CA LEU A 528 10.73 -17.83 -7.73
C LEU A 528 12.12 -18.00 -7.13
N THR A 529 12.18 -17.95 -5.80
CA THR A 529 13.42 -18.06 -5.03
C THR A 529 13.12 -18.43 -3.58
N SER A 530 14.15 -18.88 -2.87
CA SER A 530 14.13 -19.11 -1.42
C SER A 530 15.21 -18.25 -0.77
N VAL A 531 14.85 -17.54 0.29
CA VAL A 531 15.74 -16.69 1.06
C VAL A 531 15.80 -17.21 2.49
N ASN A 532 17.00 -17.34 3.06
CA ASN A 532 17.16 -17.72 4.46
C ASN A 532 16.74 -16.57 5.38
N SER A 533 16.15 -16.89 6.52
CA SER A 533 15.91 -15.91 7.57
C SER A 533 17.23 -15.27 8.05
N GLN A 534 17.16 -13.99 8.43
CA GLN A 534 18.26 -13.25 9.03
C GLN A 534 18.45 -13.57 10.52
N GLN A 535 17.54 -14.34 11.14
CA GLN A 535 17.65 -14.81 12.52
C GLN A 535 17.79 -13.64 13.53
N ASN A 536 17.01 -12.60 13.32
CA ASN A 536 17.01 -11.36 14.06
C ASN A 536 15.73 -11.21 14.87
N SER A 537 15.86 -10.84 16.15
CA SER A 537 14.73 -10.56 17.04
C SER A 537 14.10 -9.18 16.81
N GLY A 538 14.73 -8.32 16.01
CA GLY A 538 14.19 -7.02 15.57
C GLY A 538 13.59 -7.05 14.16
N LEU A 539 13.62 -5.90 13.48
CA LEU A 539 13.19 -5.80 12.08
C LEU A 539 14.26 -6.33 11.12
N SER A 540 13.84 -7.20 10.21
CA SER A 540 14.64 -7.67 9.08
C SER A 540 14.02 -7.19 7.77
N ASN A 541 14.84 -6.52 6.96
CA ASN A 541 14.46 -6.05 5.64
C ASN A 541 14.95 -7.03 4.58
N TYR A 542 14.08 -7.38 3.65
CA TYR A 542 14.36 -8.30 2.57
C TYR A 542 13.95 -7.71 1.23
N SER A 543 14.66 -8.11 0.18
CA SER A 543 14.36 -7.70 -1.19
C SER A 543 14.78 -8.77 -2.19
N HIS A 544 14.04 -8.86 -3.30
CA HIS A 544 14.34 -9.71 -4.44
C HIS A 544 13.86 -9.03 -5.73
N THR A 545 14.60 -9.20 -6.83
CA THR A 545 14.19 -8.69 -8.14
C THR A 545 13.68 -9.84 -9.00
N ASP A 546 12.38 -9.83 -9.29
CA ASP A 546 11.79 -10.64 -10.35
C ASP A 546 12.17 -10.01 -11.70
N ASN A 547 13.06 -10.66 -12.44
CA ASN A 547 13.50 -10.17 -13.76
C ASN A 547 12.47 -10.40 -14.86
N ASN A 548 11.41 -11.17 -14.60
CA ASN A 548 10.41 -11.55 -15.59
C ASN A 548 8.98 -11.55 -15.00
N PRO A 549 8.50 -10.46 -14.35
CA PRO A 549 7.10 -10.35 -13.94
C PRO A 549 6.17 -10.66 -15.11
N LEU A 550 5.08 -11.35 -14.83
CA LEU A 550 4.09 -11.73 -15.83
C LEU A 550 3.45 -10.49 -16.46
N GLY A 551 3.03 -10.63 -17.72
CA GLY A 551 2.24 -9.61 -18.41
C GLY A 551 0.88 -9.40 -17.75
N PHE A 552 0.37 -8.18 -17.83
CA PHE A 552 -0.86 -7.72 -17.17
C PHE A 552 -0.78 -7.76 -15.66
N THR A 553 -0.92 -8.92 -15.03
CA THR A 553 -0.97 -9.05 -13.58
C THR A 553 -0.12 -10.23 -13.10
N SER A 554 0.76 -9.94 -12.15
CA SER A 554 1.44 -10.95 -11.34
C SER A 554 0.88 -10.94 -9.93
N TYR A 555 0.55 -12.11 -9.40
CA TYR A 555 0.22 -12.30 -7.99
C TYR A 555 1.44 -12.88 -7.29
N TYR A 556 1.87 -12.25 -6.19
CA TYR A 556 2.97 -12.72 -5.37
C TYR A 556 2.50 -13.08 -3.97
N ARG A 557 3.18 -14.04 -3.34
CA ARG A 557 3.05 -14.31 -1.91
C ARG A 557 4.37 -14.82 -1.33
N LEU A 558 4.51 -14.70 -0.02
CA LEU A 558 5.59 -15.28 0.75
C LEU A 558 5.08 -16.56 1.41
N LYS A 559 5.86 -17.64 1.31
CA LYS A 559 5.66 -18.88 2.04
C LYS A 559 6.73 -18.97 3.13
N PHE A 560 6.30 -18.97 4.38
CA PHE A 560 7.18 -19.04 5.54
C PHE A 560 7.29 -20.48 6.04
N THR A 561 8.48 -20.89 6.43
CA THR A 561 8.71 -22.18 7.09
C THR A 561 9.33 -21.95 8.46
N GLY A 562 8.59 -22.25 9.52
CA GLY A 562 9.06 -22.13 10.90
C GLY A 562 10.11 -23.19 11.27
N THR A 563 10.84 -22.97 12.36
CA THR A 563 11.79 -23.96 12.96
C THR A 563 11.11 -25.25 13.40
N ASN A 564 9.80 -25.20 13.66
CA ASN A 564 8.92 -26.34 13.92
C ASN A 564 8.32 -26.97 12.65
N ASN A 565 8.79 -26.58 11.46
CA ASN A 565 8.27 -26.97 10.14
C ASN A 565 6.82 -26.53 9.84
N GLN A 566 6.23 -25.63 10.62
CA GLN A 566 4.92 -25.05 10.29
C GLN A 566 5.05 -24.12 9.08
N VAL A 567 4.07 -24.21 8.17
CA VAL A 567 4.04 -23.40 6.95
C VAL A 567 2.88 -22.44 6.98
N THR A 568 3.16 -21.16 6.75
CA THR A 568 2.15 -20.12 6.66
C THR A 568 2.43 -19.22 5.45
N TYR A 569 1.48 -18.34 5.11
CA TYR A 569 1.58 -17.51 3.91
C TYR A 569 1.25 -16.04 4.21
N SER A 570 1.89 -15.14 3.47
CA SER A 570 1.45 -13.74 3.44
C SER A 570 0.11 -13.62 2.73
N VAL A 571 -0.54 -12.46 2.89
CA VAL A 571 -1.57 -12.03 1.94
C VAL A 571 -1.00 -11.92 0.52
N LEU A 572 -1.88 -12.00 -0.48
CA LEU A 572 -1.47 -11.85 -1.88
C LEU A 572 -1.14 -10.39 -2.18
N THR A 573 0.00 -10.16 -2.83
CA THR A 573 0.41 -8.87 -3.36
C THR A 573 0.31 -8.89 -4.87
N GLN A 574 -0.48 -7.98 -5.44
CA GLN A 574 -0.69 -7.90 -6.89
C GLN A 574 0.23 -6.84 -7.50
N LEU A 575 0.80 -7.15 -8.65
CA LEU A 575 1.54 -6.20 -9.49
C LEU A 575 0.95 -6.14 -10.88
N SER A 576 0.56 -4.94 -11.31
CA SER A 576 0.15 -4.70 -12.70
C SER A 576 1.35 -4.33 -13.57
N ASN A 577 1.63 -5.13 -14.60
CA ASN A 577 2.69 -4.92 -15.58
C ASN A 577 2.07 -4.71 -16.99
N PRO A 578 1.88 -3.46 -17.45
CA PRO A 578 1.24 -3.19 -18.74
C PRO A 578 2.12 -3.53 -19.95
N LEU A 579 3.41 -3.86 -19.77
CA LEU A 579 4.38 -4.06 -20.85
C LEU A 579 4.40 -5.48 -21.45
N ALA A 580 3.22 -6.10 -21.63
CA ALA A 580 3.04 -7.26 -22.53
C ALA A 580 2.35 -6.89 -23.86
N GLN A 581 2.31 -5.59 -24.17
CA GLN A 581 1.88 -5.06 -25.48
C GLN A 581 2.96 -4.11 -26.01
N ALA A 582 4.15 -4.63 -26.31
CA ALA A 582 5.11 -3.88 -27.12
C ALA A 582 4.68 -4.00 -28.61
N TYR A 583 3.81 -3.08 -29.04
CA TYR A 583 3.86 -2.63 -30.43
C TYR A 583 5.23 -2.01 -30.64
N TRP A 584 6.09 -2.63 -31.45
CA TRP A 584 7.30 -1.96 -31.91
C TRP A 584 6.89 -0.90 -32.95
N THR A 585 6.72 0.34 -32.51
CA THR A 585 6.78 1.54 -33.35
C THR A 585 7.95 2.39 -32.88
N GLU A 586 9.15 2.12 -33.39
CA GLU A 586 10.21 3.12 -33.32
C GLU A 586 10.06 4.07 -34.51
N PRO A 587 9.87 5.39 -34.31
CA PRO A 587 10.06 6.35 -35.38
C PRO A 587 11.58 6.51 -35.59
N PHE A 588 12.08 6.12 -36.76
CA PHE A 588 13.37 6.65 -37.22
C PHE A 588 13.23 8.16 -37.30
N THR A 589 13.83 8.88 -36.35
CA THR A 589 13.92 10.33 -36.41
C THR A 589 14.75 10.72 -37.63
N THR A 590 14.41 11.85 -38.24
CA THR A 590 15.05 12.44 -39.42
C THR A 590 16.46 12.99 -39.14
N THR A 591 17.14 12.51 -38.11
CA THR A 591 18.46 12.99 -37.70
C THR A 591 19.55 12.11 -38.31
N THR A 592 20.32 12.70 -39.21
CA THR A 592 21.50 12.11 -39.85
C THR A 592 22.48 11.60 -38.79
N VAL A 593 22.62 10.28 -38.64
CA VAL A 593 23.79 9.69 -37.99
C VAL A 593 24.93 9.75 -39.01
N THR A 594 25.64 10.86 -39.03
CA THR A 594 26.92 10.97 -39.74
C THR A 594 27.98 10.23 -38.94
N ALA A 595 28.36 9.06 -39.44
CA ALA A 595 29.53 8.25 -39.07
C ALA A 595 29.48 7.51 -37.72
N ALA A 596 29.11 6.23 -37.78
CA ALA A 596 29.80 5.22 -36.99
C ALA A 596 30.82 4.55 -37.92
N GLU A 597 32.11 4.62 -37.57
CA GLU A 597 33.18 3.97 -38.31
C GLU A 597 33.03 2.44 -38.31
N LYS A 598 33.50 1.85 -39.40
CA LYS A 598 33.52 0.43 -39.74
C LYS A 598 34.49 -0.34 -38.82
N PRO A 599 34.10 -1.43 -38.13
CA PRO A 599 35.09 -2.38 -37.63
C PRO A 599 35.69 -3.14 -38.82
N ALA A 600 37.01 -3.23 -38.82
CA ALA A 600 37.80 -3.88 -39.86
C ALA A 600 37.38 -5.35 -40.09
N THR A 601 37.48 -5.76 -41.34
CA THR A 601 37.46 -7.13 -41.86
C THR A 601 38.13 -8.15 -40.93
N VAL A 602 37.42 -9.23 -40.57
CA VAL A 602 38.04 -10.52 -40.26
C VAL A 602 37.35 -11.62 -41.06
N LEU A 603 38.09 -12.11 -42.05
CA LEU A 603 37.90 -13.40 -42.68
C LEU A 603 38.32 -14.49 -41.70
N THR A 604 37.55 -15.58 -41.66
CA THR A 604 37.80 -16.90 -41.03
C THR A 604 37.29 -17.13 -39.60
N SER A 605 36.62 -18.27 -39.48
CA SER A 605 35.88 -18.92 -38.39
C SER A 605 36.64 -19.17 -37.07
N ALA A 606 35.96 -18.96 -35.93
CA ALA A 606 35.51 -19.98 -34.96
C ALA A 606 35.04 -19.32 -33.64
N GLN A 607 34.18 -20.01 -32.88
CA GLN A 607 33.44 -19.64 -31.65
C GLN A 607 34.23 -18.76 -30.64
N SER A 608 33.65 -17.82 -29.88
CA SER A 608 32.50 -17.90 -28.96
C SER A 608 32.15 -16.49 -28.43
N ASN A 609 30.97 -16.36 -27.82
CA ASN A 609 30.50 -15.25 -26.97
C ASN A 609 29.98 -13.96 -27.64
N GLY A 610 28.66 -13.91 -27.83
CA GLY A 610 27.82 -12.76 -27.50
C GLY A 610 28.11 -11.43 -28.21
N ASN A 611 27.67 -11.31 -29.47
CA ASN A 611 26.99 -10.13 -30.04
C ASN A 611 26.72 -10.38 -31.54
N TRP A 612 25.45 -10.33 -31.96
CA TRP A 612 25.08 -10.36 -33.38
C TRP A 612 24.49 -9.00 -33.78
N ILE A 613 25.18 -8.33 -34.70
CA ILE A 613 24.86 -7.01 -35.27
C ILE A 613 23.94 -7.21 -36.49
N LEU A 614 22.96 -6.32 -36.65
CA LEU A 614 22.12 -6.19 -37.85
C LEU A 614 22.96 -5.69 -39.04
N TYR A 615 23.03 -6.42 -40.16
CA TYR A 615 23.50 -5.86 -41.43
C TYR A 615 22.30 -5.29 -42.20
N GLY A 616 22.20 -3.96 -42.25
CA GLY A 616 21.35 -3.28 -43.23
C GLY A 616 21.90 -3.50 -44.65
N ALA A 617 21.02 -3.60 -45.64
CA ALA A 617 21.39 -3.77 -47.04
C ALA A 617 22.38 -2.69 -47.52
N PHE A 618 23.38 -3.07 -48.32
CA PHE A 618 24.24 -2.12 -49.01
C PHE A 618 23.51 -1.50 -50.22
N ARG A 619 23.76 -0.20 -50.46
CA ARG A 619 23.26 0.59 -51.60
C ARG A 619 24.19 0.39 -52.79
N ASP A 620 23.70 -0.19 -53.89
CA ASP A 620 24.34 -0.03 -55.20
C ASP A 620 23.37 0.66 -56.17
N ALA A 621 23.83 1.74 -56.80
CA ALA A 621 23.04 2.52 -57.75
C ALA A 621 23.00 1.82 -59.13
N ARG A 622 21.80 1.65 -59.70
CA ARG A 622 21.64 1.32 -61.13
C ARG A 622 20.59 2.23 -61.75
N THR A 623 20.89 2.78 -62.92
CA THR A 623 19.99 3.66 -63.68
C THR A 623 19.05 2.81 -64.52
N VAL A 624 17.73 3.01 -64.40
CA VAL A 624 16.72 2.45 -65.32
C VAL A 624 15.91 3.62 -65.87
N THR A 625 15.87 3.76 -67.19
CA THR A 625 14.97 4.67 -67.91
C THR A 625 13.61 3.99 -68.07
N ASP A 626 12.59 4.43 -67.33
CA ASP A 626 11.22 3.97 -67.54
C ASP A 626 10.29 5.16 -67.81
N GLY A 627 9.56 5.08 -68.92
CA GLY A 627 8.52 6.01 -69.30
C GLY A 627 7.17 5.36 -69.11
N ASP A 628 6.45 5.70 -68.05
CA ASP A 628 4.99 5.50 -67.98
C ASP A 628 4.34 6.38 -66.90
N LEU A 629 3.34 7.17 -67.32
CA LEU A 629 2.83 8.39 -66.66
C LEU A 629 1.58 8.21 -65.76
N ASN A 630 1.23 7.01 -65.29
CA ASN A 630 -0.09 6.75 -64.68
C ASN A 630 -0.13 6.43 -63.18
N ASN A 631 0.78 6.94 -62.35
CA ASN A 631 0.87 6.52 -60.93
C ASN A 631 0.68 7.66 -59.90
N LYS A 632 -0.50 8.31 -59.87
CA LYS A 632 -0.95 9.11 -58.72
C LYS A 632 -1.84 8.26 -57.82
N TRP A 633 -1.44 8.02 -56.57
CA TRP A 633 -2.27 7.41 -55.52
C TRP A 633 -2.35 8.34 -54.32
N THR A 634 -3.58 8.62 -53.87
CA THR A 634 -3.98 9.60 -52.86
C THR A 634 -3.71 9.14 -51.42
N ASP A 635 -3.44 10.11 -50.56
CA ASP A 635 -3.24 10.06 -49.12
C ASP A 635 -4.53 9.73 -48.34
N GLY A 636 -4.62 8.52 -47.78
CA GLY A 636 -5.72 8.08 -46.89
C GLY A 636 -5.25 7.96 -45.44
N ALA A 637 -5.75 8.84 -44.57
CA ALA A 637 -5.31 9.04 -43.19
C ALA A 637 -5.94 8.08 -42.13
N ALA A 638 -5.91 6.76 -42.33
CA ALA A 638 -6.60 5.84 -41.39
C ALA A 638 -5.86 4.57 -40.95
N ASN A 639 -4.54 4.45 -41.11
CA ASN A 639 -3.74 3.38 -40.49
C ASN A 639 -2.26 3.79 -40.42
N PRO A 640 -1.60 3.79 -39.25
CA PRO A 640 -0.15 3.90 -39.20
C PRO A 640 0.49 2.57 -39.60
N SER A 641 0.91 2.44 -40.87
CA SER A 641 1.77 1.36 -41.37
C SER A 641 3.23 1.80 -41.40
N LEU A 642 4.17 0.95 -40.98
CA LEU A 642 5.60 1.13 -41.26
C LEU A 642 5.87 0.83 -42.74
N ARG A 643 6.38 1.82 -43.48
CA ARG A 643 6.64 1.75 -44.92
C ARG A 643 8.15 1.62 -45.16
N ILE A 644 8.64 0.47 -45.60
CA ILE A 644 10.01 0.39 -46.15
C ILE A 644 9.92 0.71 -47.63
N LEU A 645 9.87 2.01 -47.94
CA LEU A 645 9.88 2.47 -49.33
C LEU A 645 11.24 2.18 -49.95
N ASN A 646 11.28 1.26 -50.90
CA ASN A 646 12.42 1.14 -51.80
C ASN A 646 12.29 2.09 -53.01
N ARG A 647 11.95 3.35 -52.74
CA ARG A 647 11.80 4.40 -53.77
C ARG A 647 12.10 5.78 -53.20
N ASN A 648 12.91 6.56 -53.91
CA ASN A 648 13.12 7.98 -53.61
C ASN A 648 11.88 8.79 -54.05
N PRO A 649 11.21 9.55 -53.17
CA PRO A 649 10.05 10.36 -53.54
C PRO A 649 10.32 11.43 -54.62
N ALA A 650 11.60 11.76 -54.87
CA ALA A 650 12.02 12.80 -55.80
C ALA A 650 12.47 12.31 -57.19
N THR A 651 12.56 11.00 -57.45
CA THR A 651 13.09 10.45 -58.73
C THR A 651 12.44 9.12 -59.15
N THR A 652 12.40 8.80 -60.44
CA THR A 652 11.85 7.57 -61.05
C THR A 652 12.74 6.30 -60.91
N LEU A 653 13.51 6.18 -59.82
CA LEU A 653 14.44 5.06 -59.60
C LEU A 653 13.89 4.04 -58.59
N ASP A 654 13.88 2.75 -58.97
CA ASP A 654 13.62 1.60 -58.10
C ASP A 654 14.96 0.91 -57.74
N TYR A 655 15.13 0.45 -56.50
CA TYR A 655 16.35 -0.25 -56.06
C TYR A 655 16.12 -1.77 -55.91
N GLY A 656 17.18 -2.57 -56.13
CA GLY A 656 17.17 -4.03 -55.97
C GLY A 656 18.17 -4.50 -54.93
N LEU A 657 17.84 -5.58 -54.19
CA LEU A 657 18.68 -6.21 -53.16
C LEU A 657 19.48 -7.38 -53.76
N THR A 658 20.80 -7.43 -53.57
CA THR A 658 21.69 -8.32 -54.35
C THR A 658 22.47 -9.41 -53.58
N GLU A 659 22.38 -9.56 -52.25
CA GLU A 659 23.10 -10.64 -51.53
C GLU A 659 22.25 -11.42 -50.51
N ASP A 660 22.45 -12.76 -50.48
CA ASP A 660 21.85 -13.78 -49.59
C ASP A 660 22.76 -14.05 -48.36
N PRO A 661 22.26 -14.49 -47.18
CA PRO A 661 20.86 -14.66 -46.76
C PRO A 661 20.37 -13.63 -45.71
N TYR A 662 19.03 -13.47 -45.61
CA TYR A 662 18.34 -12.65 -44.61
C TYR A 662 18.24 -13.35 -43.25
N VAL A 663 18.77 -12.76 -42.17
CA VAL A 663 18.63 -13.26 -40.78
C VAL A 663 17.84 -12.24 -39.97
N ILE A 664 16.73 -12.69 -39.35
CA ILE A 664 15.81 -11.82 -38.59
C ILE A 664 15.74 -12.32 -37.15
N THR A 665 15.95 -11.40 -36.21
CA THR A 665 16.28 -11.70 -34.82
C THR A 665 15.23 -11.09 -33.87
N PRO A 666 13.98 -11.58 -33.84
CA PRO A 666 13.00 -11.11 -32.87
C PRO A 666 13.27 -11.73 -31.48
N ILE A 667 13.08 -10.98 -30.40
CA ILE A 667 13.15 -11.50 -29.02
C ILE A 667 11.70 -11.64 -28.52
N PHE A 668 11.09 -12.82 -28.71
CA PHE A 668 9.82 -13.17 -28.07
C PHE A 668 10.06 -14.26 -27.02
N SER A 669 9.76 -13.98 -25.75
CA SER A 669 9.84 -14.98 -24.66
C SER A 669 8.80 -16.10 -24.79
N GLN A 670 7.70 -15.85 -25.52
CA GLN A 670 6.62 -16.80 -25.75
C GLN A 670 6.79 -17.64 -27.02
N GLY A 671 7.85 -17.38 -27.81
CA GLY A 671 8.06 -17.97 -29.14
C GLY A 671 7.38 -17.18 -30.27
N ILE A 672 7.36 -17.72 -31.49
CA ILE A 672 6.77 -17.13 -32.70
C ILE A 672 5.61 -18.02 -33.19
N SER A 673 4.44 -17.44 -33.46
CA SER A 673 3.22 -18.15 -33.88
C SER A 673 2.92 -18.09 -35.38
N LYS A 674 3.25 -16.97 -36.04
CA LYS A 674 3.17 -16.83 -37.50
C LYS A 674 4.03 -15.65 -37.97
N ILE A 675 4.31 -15.62 -39.27
CA ILE A 675 4.82 -14.42 -39.95
C ILE A 675 3.93 -14.06 -41.13
N THR A 676 3.88 -12.78 -41.47
CA THR A 676 3.24 -12.29 -42.69
C THR A 676 4.14 -11.29 -43.41
N PHE A 677 4.14 -11.26 -44.74
CA PHE A 677 4.84 -10.26 -45.53
C PHE A 677 4.29 -10.20 -46.96
N TYR A 678 4.45 -9.08 -47.65
CA TYR A 678 4.22 -8.99 -49.09
C TYR A 678 5.49 -9.30 -49.86
N GLU A 679 5.35 -9.90 -51.04
CA GLU A 679 6.46 -10.07 -51.99
C GLU A 679 6.11 -9.33 -53.29
N ASN A 680 7.00 -8.42 -53.73
CA ASN A 680 6.69 -7.42 -54.75
C ASN A 680 7.22 -7.76 -56.17
N GLN A 681 7.79 -8.94 -56.41
CA GLN A 681 8.23 -9.35 -57.76
C GLN A 681 7.05 -9.73 -58.68
N ARG A 682 7.23 -9.56 -60.00
CA ARG A 682 6.15 -9.76 -60.99
C ARG A 682 5.88 -11.23 -61.37
N GLY A 683 6.68 -12.19 -60.89
CA GLY A 683 6.49 -13.63 -61.15
C GLY A 683 5.69 -14.34 -60.05
N SER A 684 4.93 -15.39 -60.42
CA SER A 684 4.28 -16.29 -59.47
C SER A 684 5.34 -17.08 -58.68
N ILE A 685 5.17 -17.18 -57.36
CA ILE A 685 6.06 -17.97 -56.48
C ILE A 685 5.27 -19.20 -56.02
N GLY A 686 5.70 -20.40 -56.44
CA GLY A 686 5.04 -21.65 -56.05
C GLY A 686 5.19 -21.97 -54.55
N SER A 687 4.29 -22.80 -54.01
CA SER A 687 4.38 -23.26 -52.62
C SER A 687 5.75 -23.89 -52.33
N GLY A 688 6.34 -23.55 -51.19
CA GLY A 688 7.64 -24.10 -50.75
C GLY A 688 8.87 -23.55 -51.49
N SER A 689 8.71 -22.56 -52.37
CA SER A 689 9.82 -21.97 -53.12
C SER A 689 10.76 -21.15 -52.21
N PHE A 690 10.21 -20.31 -51.35
CA PHE A 690 11.00 -19.72 -50.26
C PHE A 690 11.00 -20.69 -49.07
N LYS A 691 12.09 -20.70 -48.30
CA LYS A 691 12.35 -21.63 -47.20
C LYS A 691 12.50 -20.85 -45.90
N ILE A 692 11.71 -21.19 -44.88
CA ILE A 692 11.83 -20.59 -43.55
C ILE A 692 12.39 -21.62 -42.62
N TYR A 693 13.54 -21.34 -42.06
CA TYR A 693 14.16 -22.15 -41.01
C TYR A 693 13.86 -21.51 -39.66
N THR A 694 13.72 -22.31 -38.62
CA THR A 694 13.44 -21.87 -37.25
C THR A 694 14.49 -22.39 -36.29
N SER A 695 14.65 -21.72 -35.15
CA SER A 695 15.50 -22.18 -34.05
C SER A 695 14.79 -21.98 -32.71
N THR A 696 15.06 -22.89 -31.77
CA THR A 696 14.61 -22.85 -30.37
C THR A 696 15.74 -22.45 -29.40
N ASP A 697 17.00 -22.46 -29.86
CA ASP A 697 18.21 -22.26 -29.05
C ASP A 697 18.84 -20.87 -29.24
N GLY A 698 18.05 -19.88 -29.65
CA GLY A 698 18.53 -18.51 -29.83
C GLY A 698 19.32 -18.28 -31.11
N GLY A 699 19.35 -19.27 -32.02
CA GLY A 699 19.98 -19.20 -33.34
C GLY A 699 21.30 -19.96 -33.45
N ALA A 700 21.70 -20.71 -32.41
CA ALA A 700 22.90 -21.55 -32.45
C ALA A 700 22.74 -22.71 -33.44
N THR A 701 21.53 -23.27 -33.56
CA THR A 701 21.18 -24.33 -34.51
C THR A 701 19.84 -24.04 -35.18
N LEU A 702 19.84 -23.91 -36.51
CA LEU A 702 18.59 -23.87 -37.29
C LEU A 702 18.08 -25.30 -37.54
N ASN A 703 16.75 -25.46 -37.63
CA ASN A 703 16.16 -26.71 -38.06
C ASN A 703 16.68 -27.13 -39.44
N THR A 704 16.80 -28.44 -39.68
CA THR A 704 17.32 -28.97 -40.94
C THR A 704 16.30 -28.93 -42.08
N THR A 705 15.00 -28.90 -41.73
CA THR A 705 13.87 -28.88 -42.68
C THR A 705 13.12 -27.56 -42.56
N PRO A 706 12.95 -26.78 -43.64
CA PRO A 706 12.23 -25.51 -43.58
C PRO A 706 10.72 -25.70 -43.39
N ILE A 707 10.09 -24.78 -42.67
CA ILE A 707 8.66 -24.71 -42.38
C ILE A 707 7.96 -23.74 -43.35
N THR A 708 7.73 -24.14 -44.60
CA THR A 708 7.12 -23.28 -45.61
C THR A 708 6.03 -23.99 -46.39
N SER A 709 4.82 -23.42 -46.37
CA SER A 709 3.64 -23.93 -47.08
C SER A 709 2.96 -22.90 -47.99
N ALA A 710 3.34 -21.61 -47.92
CA ALA A 710 2.63 -20.55 -48.64
C ALA A 710 3.08 -20.41 -50.09
N ALA A 711 2.14 -20.03 -50.97
CA ALA A 711 2.33 -19.72 -52.39
C ALA A 711 1.80 -18.30 -52.69
N LYS A 712 2.26 -17.71 -53.79
CA LYS A 712 1.82 -16.41 -54.29
C LYS A 712 1.05 -16.59 -55.61
N SER A 713 -0.17 -16.09 -55.68
CA SER A 713 -1.07 -16.22 -56.84
C SER A 713 -1.19 -14.93 -57.67
N ALA A 714 -1.00 -13.75 -57.07
CA ALA A 714 -1.08 -12.45 -57.73
C ALA A 714 -0.03 -11.43 -57.24
N LYS A 715 0.07 -10.29 -57.94
CA LYS A 715 0.95 -9.17 -57.60
C LYS A 715 0.47 -8.58 -56.27
N PHE A 716 1.33 -8.56 -55.25
CA PHE A 716 1.04 -8.08 -53.89
C PHE A 716 0.15 -8.99 -53.03
N ASP A 717 0.21 -10.31 -53.17
CA ASP A 717 -0.41 -11.20 -52.19
C ASP A 717 0.34 -11.14 -50.84
N LEU A 718 -0.42 -11.04 -49.74
CA LEU A 718 0.10 -11.22 -48.39
C LEU A 718 0.46 -12.70 -48.18
N ILE A 719 1.75 -12.99 -48.07
CA ILE A 719 2.25 -14.30 -47.74
C ILE A 719 2.15 -14.48 -46.22
N THR A 720 1.37 -15.46 -45.77
CA THR A 720 1.24 -15.84 -44.35
C THR A 720 1.84 -17.22 -44.12
N VAL A 721 2.75 -17.34 -43.16
CA VAL A 721 3.35 -18.62 -42.77
C VAL A 721 3.09 -18.88 -41.29
N PRO A 722 2.23 -19.86 -40.94
CA PRO A 722 2.04 -20.28 -39.56
C PRO A 722 3.30 -21.01 -39.07
N ILE A 723 3.68 -20.76 -37.81
CA ILE A 723 4.83 -21.38 -37.16
C ILE A 723 4.29 -22.25 -36.03
N VAL A 724 4.43 -23.56 -36.19
CA VAL A 724 3.94 -24.56 -35.24
C VAL A 724 5.12 -25.14 -34.48
N GLY A 725 5.18 -24.87 -33.17
CA GLY A 725 6.22 -25.39 -32.27
C GLY A 725 6.38 -24.52 -31.03
N ALA A 726 6.55 -25.15 -29.87
CA ALA A 726 6.84 -24.42 -28.63
C ALA A 726 8.26 -23.81 -28.69
N SER A 727 8.43 -22.60 -28.13
CA SER A 727 9.74 -21.98 -27.89
C SER A 727 10.57 -21.61 -29.13
N ILE A 728 9.93 -21.47 -30.30
CA ILE A 728 10.62 -20.96 -31.51
C ILE A 728 10.92 -19.48 -31.34
N ASN A 729 12.19 -19.11 -31.21
CA ASN A 729 12.61 -17.74 -30.89
C ASN A 729 13.46 -17.07 -31.99
N ARG A 730 13.70 -17.76 -33.11
CA ARG A 730 14.43 -17.25 -34.29
C ARG A 730 13.89 -17.81 -35.59
N LEU A 731 14.04 -17.05 -36.67
CA LEU A 731 13.74 -17.49 -38.03
C LEU A 731 14.80 -17.03 -39.05
N LYS A 732 14.93 -17.80 -40.14
CA LYS A 732 15.73 -17.46 -41.33
C LYS A 732 14.86 -17.66 -42.56
N ILE A 733 14.72 -16.63 -43.39
CA ILE A 733 14.03 -16.73 -44.69
C ILE A 733 15.09 -16.86 -45.78
N ALA A 734 15.03 -17.94 -46.55
CA ALA A 734 15.90 -18.20 -47.68
C ALA A 734 15.08 -18.22 -48.97
N LYS A 735 15.65 -17.65 -50.04
CA LYS A 735 15.05 -17.63 -51.37
C LYS A 735 15.50 -18.81 -52.24
N PRO A 736 14.77 -19.16 -53.31
CA PRO A 736 15.29 -20.02 -54.35
C PRO A 736 16.56 -19.42 -54.98
N ALA A 737 17.48 -20.28 -55.42
CA ALA A 737 18.61 -19.85 -56.22
C ALA A 737 18.13 -19.09 -57.48
N ASN A 738 18.79 -17.99 -57.80
CA ASN A 738 18.49 -17.12 -58.97
C ASN A 738 17.13 -16.41 -58.96
N VAL A 739 16.39 -16.42 -57.85
CA VAL A 739 15.20 -15.58 -57.66
C VAL A 739 15.58 -14.35 -56.84
N GLN A 740 15.16 -13.16 -57.26
CA GLN A 740 15.21 -11.95 -56.44
C GLN A 740 13.91 -11.88 -55.62
N MET A 741 13.99 -11.55 -54.34
CA MET A 741 12.80 -11.34 -53.49
C MET A 741 12.77 -9.90 -53.00
N ASN A 742 11.61 -9.25 -53.13
CA ASN A 742 11.37 -7.94 -52.56
C ASN A 742 10.31 -8.11 -51.45
N ILE A 743 10.76 -8.21 -50.21
CA ILE A 743 9.88 -8.35 -49.03
C ILE A 743 9.41 -6.97 -48.59
N ASP A 744 8.11 -6.82 -48.40
CA ASP A 744 7.44 -5.62 -47.89
C ASP A 744 6.49 -6.00 -46.73
N GLU A 745 6.19 -5.06 -45.84
CA GLU A 745 5.35 -5.24 -44.63
C GLU A 745 5.57 -6.56 -43.83
N LEU A 746 6.82 -6.94 -43.56
CA LEU A 746 7.11 -8.11 -42.74
C LEU A 746 6.63 -7.90 -41.30
N THR A 747 5.71 -8.75 -40.85
CA THR A 747 5.17 -8.80 -39.49
C THR A 747 5.45 -10.18 -38.88
N ILE A 748 5.89 -10.21 -37.61
CA ILE A 748 6.13 -11.44 -36.85
C ILE A 748 5.22 -11.43 -35.62
N TYR A 749 4.50 -12.52 -35.40
CA TYR A 749 3.51 -12.63 -34.34
C TYR A 749 4.01 -13.56 -33.23
N ALA A 750 3.85 -13.15 -31.96
CA ALA A 750 4.00 -14.05 -30.81
C ALA A 750 2.73 -14.91 -30.62
N PRO A 751 2.81 -16.07 -29.97
CA PRO A 751 1.63 -16.75 -29.45
C PRO A 751 0.93 -15.80 -28.49
N ILE A 752 -0.31 -15.45 -28.79
CA ILE A 752 -1.16 -14.76 -27.82
C ILE A 752 -1.49 -15.82 -26.77
N GLY A 753 -1.07 -15.58 -25.53
CA GLY A 753 -1.56 -16.35 -24.38
C GLY A 753 -3.08 -16.41 -24.48
N VAL A 754 -3.58 -17.61 -24.74
CA VAL A 754 -4.92 -17.87 -25.29
C VAL A 754 -6.05 -17.22 -24.47
N THR A 755 -6.45 -16.01 -24.86
CA THR A 755 -7.88 -15.75 -25.01
C THR A 755 -8.35 -16.64 -26.16
N LEU A 756 -9.40 -17.42 -25.93
CA LEU A 756 -10.07 -18.17 -27.01
C LEU A 756 -10.31 -17.20 -28.17
N PRO A 757 -9.99 -17.56 -29.44
CA PRO A 757 -10.13 -16.65 -30.56
C PRO A 757 -11.61 -16.42 -30.88
N LEU A 758 -12.24 -15.56 -30.08
CA LEU A 758 -13.56 -15.00 -30.24
C LEU A 758 -13.50 -13.53 -29.81
N ASP A 759 -14.32 -12.69 -30.45
CA ASP A 759 -14.53 -11.31 -30.05
C ASP A 759 -15.73 -11.25 -29.11
N PHE A 760 -15.53 -10.72 -27.89
CA PHE A 760 -16.59 -10.59 -26.91
C PHE A 760 -17.31 -9.24 -27.08
N ILE A 761 -18.60 -9.25 -27.42
CA ILE A 761 -19.36 -8.03 -27.76
C ILE A 761 -20.06 -7.45 -26.53
N SER A 762 -20.72 -8.27 -25.73
CA SER A 762 -21.51 -7.78 -24.58
C SER A 762 -21.81 -8.89 -23.58
N PHE A 763 -21.99 -8.54 -22.31
CA PHE A 763 -22.54 -9.41 -21.27
C PHE A 763 -23.42 -8.61 -20.32
N THR A 764 -24.64 -9.08 -20.09
CA THR A 764 -25.61 -8.42 -19.23
C THR A 764 -26.28 -9.43 -18.31
N ALA A 765 -26.55 -9.01 -17.08
CA ALA A 765 -27.31 -9.77 -16.10
C ALA A 765 -28.53 -8.95 -15.68
N THR A 766 -29.72 -9.49 -15.89
CA THR A 766 -30.99 -8.81 -15.59
C THR A 766 -31.80 -9.67 -14.62
N LEU A 767 -32.09 -9.13 -13.44
CA LEU A 767 -33.01 -9.75 -12.49
C LEU A 767 -34.44 -9.73 -13.06
N LYS A 768 -35.00 -10.90 -13.32
CA LYS A 768 -36.42 -11.07 -13.62
C LYS A 768 -37.18 -11.16 -12.31
N LYS A 769 -37.96 -10.12 -12.01
CA LYS A 769 -38.90 -10.13 -10.88
C LYS A 769 -39.99 -11.18 -11.16
N SER A 770 -39.81 -12.38 -10.63
CA SER A 770 -40.76 -13.49 -10.62
C SER A 770 -40.89 -14.03 -9.19
N LEU A 771 -41.88 -14.89 -8.93
CA LEU A 771 -42.09 -15.50 -7.60
C LEU A 771 -40.88 -16.28 -7.06
N ARG A 772 -39.89 -16.60 -7.90
CA ARG A 772 -38.68 -17.35 -7.52
C ARG A 772 -37.38 -16.55 -7.60
N ASN A 773 -37.43 -15.28 -8.04
CA ASN A 773 -36.27 -14.44 -8.38
C ASN A 773 -35.26 -15.16 -9.30
N GLU A 774 -35.29 -14.86 -10.60
CA GLU A 774 -34.35 -15.46 -11.56
C GLU A 774 -33.46 -14.37 -12.17
N VAL A 775 -32.18 -14.67 -12.45
CA VAL A 775 -31.30 -13.74 -13.16
C VAL A 775 -31.06 -14.25 -14.58
N GLN A 776 -31.48 -13.45 -15.56
CA GLN A 776 -31.21 -13.73 -16.97
C GLN A 776 -29.85 -13.14 -17.36
N LEU A 777 -28.97 -13.99 -17.85
CA LEU A 777 -27.68 -13.65 -18.41
C LEU A 777 -27.76 -13.70 -19.93
N LEU A 778 -27.36 -12.61 -20.59
CA LEU A 778 -27.31 -12.50 -22.04
C LEU A 778 -25.91 -12.04 -22.45
N TRP A 779 -25.27 -12.77 -23.36
CA TRP A 779 -24.00 -12.35 -23.97
C TRP A 779 -24.00 -12.48 -25.48
N LYS A 780 -23.09 -11.73 -26.11
CA LYS A 780 -22.83 -11.77 -27.53
C LYS A 780 -21.35 -11.91 -27.80
N THR A 781 -21.03 -12.68 -28.83
CA THR A 781 -19.67 -12.87 -29.35
C THR A 781 -19.69 -12.69 -30.87
N THR A 782 -18.54 -12.52 -31.50
CA THR A 782 -18.36 -12.74 -32.94
C THR A 782 -17.05 -13.46 -33.21
N ASN A 783 -16.89 -14.02 -34.41
CA ASN A 783 -15.64 -14.61 -34.87
C ASN A 783 -15.13 -15.75 -33.97
N GLU A 784 -16.02 -16.62 -33.49
CA GLU A 784 -15.64 -17.74 -32.64
C GLU A 784 -14.85 -18.80 -33.41
N VAL A 785 -13.63 -19.06 -32.98
CA VAL A 785 -12.73 -20.10 -33.50
C VAL A 785 -12.22 -20.92 -32.31
N ASN A 786 -12.16 -22.23 -32.46
CA ASN A 786 -11.72 -23.19 -31.42
C ASN A 786 -12.37 -23.01 -30.03
N THR A 787 -13.61 -22.52 -29.97
CA THR A 787 -14.35 -22.30 -28.72
C THR A 787 -15.36 -23.43 -28.52
N ASN A 788 -15.24 -24.18 -27.41
CA ASN A 788 -16.11 -25.32 -27.13
C ASN A 788 -17.38 -24.90 -26.36
N LEU A 789 -17.22 -24.15 -25.27
CA LEU A 789 -18.32 -23.75 -24.39
C LEU A 789 -17.93 -22.50 -23.58
N PHE A 790 -18.94 -21.88 -22.97
CA PHE A 790 -18.81 -20.89 -21.90
C PHE A 790 -19.21 -21.55 -20.58
N GLU A 791 -18.38 -21.47 -19.55
CA GLU A 791 -18.77 -21.74 -18.16
C GLU A 791 -19.34 -20.47 -17.54
N ILE A 792 -20.52 -20.56 -16.93
CA ILE A 792 -21.15 -19.44 -16.23
C ILE A 792 -20.83 -19.61 -14.76
N GLU A 793 -20.25 -18.59 -14.15
CA GLU A 793 -19.90 -18.58 -12.73
C GLU A 793 -20.53 -17.38 -12.00
N ARG A 794 -20.81 -17.56 -10.71
CA ARG A 794 -21.46 -16.59 -9.83
C ARG A 794 -20.69 -16.39 -8.53
N SER A 795 -20.71 -15.18 -7.99
CA SER A 795 -20.06 -14.81 -6.72
C SER A 795 -20.92 -13.82 -5.91
N THR A 796 -20.82 -13.86 -4.58
CA THR A 796 -21.41 -12.84 -3.68
C THR A 796 -20.43 -11.76 -3.25
N ASP A 797 -19.12 -12.00 -3.42
CA ASP A 797 -18.05 -11.10 -2.96
C ASP A 797 -17.19 -10.54 -4.11
N GLY A 798 -17.44 -10.98 -5.34
CA GLY A 798 -16.68 -10.61 -6.53
C GLY A 798 -15.29 -11.24 -6.60
N LYS A 799 -14.95 -12.16 -5.68
CA LYS A 799 -13.63 -12.81 -5.55
C LYS A 799 -13.73 -14.32 -5.75
N ILE A 800 -14.62 -14.99 -5.02
CA ILE A 800 -14.81 -16.44 -5.08
C ILE A 800 -16.00 -16.73 -6.00
N PHE A 801 -15.73 -17.37 -7.13
CA PHE A 801 -16.74 -17.71 -8.13
C PHE A 801 -17.04 -19.21 -8.10
N VAL A 802 -18.34 -19.55 -8.07
CA VAL A 802 -18.84 -20.92 -8.19
C VAL A 802 -19.52 -21.11 -9.54
N LYS A 803 -19.28 -22.25 -10.18
CA LYS A 803 -19.92 -22.59 -11.45
C LYS A 803 -21.42 -22.83 -11.25
N VAL A 804 -22.23 -22.09 -11.99
CA VAL A 804 -23.70 -22.20 -11.98
C VAL A 804 -24.26 -22.79 -13.27
N GLY A 805 -23.47 -22.86 -14.34
CA GLY A 805 -23.91 -23.46 -15.60
C GLY A 805 -22.84 -23.54 -16.68
N LYS A 806 -23.24 -24.03 -17.86
CA LYS A 806 -22.44 -23.99 -19.08
C LYS A 806 -23.35 -23.87 -20.32
N VAL A 807 -22.85 -23.21 -21.37
CA VAL A 807 -23.53 -23.12 -22.67
C VAL A 807 -22.52 -23.41 -23.78
N ALA A 808 -22.86 -24.31 -24.71
CA ALA A 808 -21.98 -24.63 -25.84
C ALA A 808 -21.82 -23.41 -26.77
N ALA A 809 -20.59 -23.18 -27.24
CA ALA A 809 -20.30 -22.14 -28.21
C ALA A 809 -20.70 -22.59 -29.63
N GLN A 810 -20.98 -21.65 -30.51
CA GLN A 810 -21.32 -21.90 -31.91
C GLN A 810 -20.08 -22.22 -32.74
N ASN A 811 -18.91 -21.74 -32.30
CA ASN A 811 -17.60 -22.04 -32.88
C ASN A 811 -17.53 -21.79 -34.40
N LYS A 812 -18.12 -20.68 -34.84
CA LYS A 812 -18.19 -20.28 -36.25
C LYS A 812 -18.08 -18.76 -36.40
N GLU A 813 -17.74 -18.32 -37.60
CA GLU A 813 -17.67 -16.90 -37.95
C GLU A 813 -19.04 -16.19 -37.83
N GLY A 814 -19.04 -14.87 -37.61
CA GLY A 814 -20.23 -14.05 -37.45
C GLY A 814 -20.68 -13.88 -35.99
N ALA A 815 -21.68 -13.01 -35.78
CA ALA A 815 -22.16 -12.65 -34.45
C ALA A 815 -23.13 -13.69 -33.88
N HIS A 816 -22.87 -14.16 -32.66
CA HIS A 816 -23.71 -15.13 -31.93
C HIS A 816 -24.23 -14.51 -30.65
N THR A 817 -25.48 -14.85 -30.29
CA THR A 817 -26.11 -14.41 -29.04
C THR A 817 -26.45 -15.62 -28.20
N TYR A 818 -26.16 -15.55 -26.91
CA TYR A 818 -26.38 -16.61 -25.95
C TYR A 818 -27.19 -16.13 -24.77
N ASN A 819 -27.88 -17.07 -24.13
CA ASN A 819 -28.72 -16.83 -22.97
C ASN A 819 -28.53 -17.95 -21.95
N PHE A 820 -28.43 -17.58 -20.67
CA PHE A 820 -28.47 -18.48 -19.52
C PHE A 820 -29.36 -17.90 -18.43
N VAL A 821 -30.11 -18.75 -17.70
CA VAL A 821 -30.94 -18.30 -16.58
C VAL A 821 -30.44 -18.95 -15.30
N ASP A 822 -30.00 -18.13 -14.36
CA ASP A 822 -29.76 -18.55 -12.98
C ASP A 822 -31.10 -18.61 -12.23
N GLN A 823 -31.52 -19.82 -11.90
CA GLN A 823 -32.79 -20.10 -11.22
C GLN A 823 -32.72 -19.95 -9.70
N GLN A 824 -31.51 -19.79 -9.13
CA GLN A 824 -31.30 -19.74 -7.68
C GLN A 824 -30.27 -18.65 -7.31
N PRO A 825 -30.47 -17.38 -7.73
CA PRO A 825 -29.58 -16.30 -7.33
C PRO A 825 -29.54 -16.17 -5.81
N LEU A 826 -28.38 -15.84 -5.26
CA LEU A 826 -28.19 -15.71 -3.82
C LEU A 826 -28.81 -14.39 -3.32
N ALA A 827 -29.13 -14.32 -2.03
CA ALA A 827 -29.59 -13.07 -1.44
C ALA A 827 -28.48 -12.00 -1.52
N GLY A 828 -28.85 -10.78 -1.92
CA GLY A 828 -27.92 -9.65 -2.07
C GLY A 828 -27.35 -9.49 -3.48
N VAL A 829 -26.15 -8.90 -3.57
CA VAL A 829 -25.49 -8.64 -4.85
C VAL A 829 -24.90 -9.94 -5.40
N ASN A 830 -25.22 -10.27 -6.65
CA ASN A 830 -24.65 -11.40 -7.36
C ASN A 830 -23.79 -10.88 -8.52
N TYR A 831 -22.51 -11.22 -8.51
CA TYR A 831 -21.58 -10.98 -9.60
C TYR A 831 -21.54 -12.21 -10.51
N TYR A 832 -21.51 -12.00 -11.83
CA TYR A 832 -21.43 -13.09 -12.81
C TYR A 832 -20.22 -12.89 -13.72
N ARG A 833 -19.63 -13.99 -14.16
CA ARG A 833 -18.61 -14.00 -15.22
C ARG A 833 -18.76 -15.20 -16.13
N LEU A 834 -18.13 -15.12 -17.30
CA LEU A 834 -17.98 -16.23 -18.24
C LEU A 834 -16.52 -16.69 -18.24
N LYS A 835 -16.32 -17.99 -18.38
CA LYS A 835 -15.01 -18.62 -18.50
C LYS A 835 -14.94 -19.52 -19.73
#